data_AF-A0AAE3ILV5-F1
#
_entry.id   AF-A0AAE3ILV5-F1
#
_cell.length_a   1.000
_cell.length_b   1.000
_cell.length_c   1.000
_cell.angle_alpha   90.00
_cell.angle_beta   90.00
_cell.angle_gamma   90.00
#
_symmetry.space_group_name_H-M   'P 1'
#
loop_
_entity.id
_entity.type
_entity.pdbx_description
1 polymer ?
#
loop_
_entity_poly.entity_id
_entity_poly.type
_entity_poly.pdbx_seq_one_letter_code
_entity_poly.pdbx_strand_id
1 'polypeptide(L)'
;MRYFNEADKWQELLEKFSDKKKINKGIRFENLVKELLCKLFPERNIIFNPTKETHDGSKDFWAVDSENRRWWAECKNYNSNLSMKALSPTLFMADLYDIDYLLFFSYSPLNQNLLRKIGIYSNRHGKRAFIYDDVNLEYLIIKHFPDKVEDIIKTAPSMMDVSLYIKNFNEKHSRLYSTENFNGFYELDKNCELVVGEIYNIYCLVINRKGRTIAVSAETSCPDKSYYRLYGLTNISVTMDENELVMFSVKANLLKSKKNIKLPVITAKCKNDDIVEPVNDNLPEVLYNCKEGHIVPLIGTNFESIISDIHSICAENPLSGALIYGKGGCGKTRILYECIRDLMVENYKVLDFTGFDSGRNWMDVIKEITYCVFSVSEDMVLDMICTIETNTPFDHINESLENKSVYSLLSAIKKNDESRLVDLYNILFEKIRNKKYALIIDNFQSYSPMLIDFFERMISYFLNCTRSVDVKLLFSINVELIYNNEFTEFIGNFMSLTGKNISSGFYCKEISGFNSVEQAMVFLASKLRLSKFPQYNQIKSILEGKHILNPKLLEQIADYLVTQECVVLREQKGFVPDTERLIKCMNKVPPEYERLFKFNYEKFLEIHSSQAEAFKLIFSVLYLFERIENEHIDAFELQSEPIGLLCNHGIIINCGSSQFPSYSVDHDLSFECLSTVIYNDLLKTVSLRIIDSDLTDNKRLYMPRCYLDFCRLACGKMKFDELVKTDLYHIDDLQNRHKLPFAKLYLDACLSHLEDKPPLMLNRINIMCNYVSDHIGVKTAEDLFERAYKRVKNIKHNDSEVLKELFSFYIHNAENKMHLSKYNDVLTLYKEFERVIDRIIHLDDMLKKNLLYARAYIKNRMFVCGKIENDPFKRIDMLYKSEEICNKYGFWDIQFENYFDEANLYISDPDKRQDLLLALNNGFDAFRKTTVYQKKKFMPNFLSKKLQHMCIEQDFKKALSTSEKALEYLQQNNDINYHLFFKKRYLKYRFICMIALNMTENTGQLLSQLSVIDDLSGNSDKFEIMYYYFIYSFCLNEHQQAKSHFEEMYTYAARNPEHREKYRCILTDSAIKLRSLYKSAITLDLESDQHPAFFSSTDDVLTANKKKLEQIRKSFMTTAPISTKDKINFYY
;
A
#
# COMPACT_ATOMS: atom_id res chain seq x y z
N MET A 1 43.74 25.85 29.17
CA MET A 1 44.41 27.05 29.70
C MET A 1 45.77 27.13 29.04
N ARG A 2 46.27 28.33 28.76
CA ARG A 2 47.53 28.54 28.06
C ARG A 2 48.70 28.70 29.02
N TYR A 3 48.50 29.42 30.12
CA TYR A 3 49.53 29.74 31.12
C TYR A 3 49.45 28.86 32.35
N PHE A 4 48.26 28.38 32.71
CA PHE A 4 48.00 27.49 33.85
C PHE A 4 47.66 26.06 33.43
N ASN A 5 48.27 25.54 32.34
CA ASN A 5 48.10 24.15 31.91
C ASN A 5 48.86 23.14 32.79
N GLU A 6 49.92 23.57 33.46
CA GLU A 6 50.68 22.78 34.43
C GLU A 6 49.98 22.81 35.80
N ALA A 7 49.78 21.62 36.39
CA ALA A 7 49.06 21.47 37.64
C ALA A 7 49.68 22.28 38.80
N ASP A 8 51.01 22.42 38.81
CA ASP A 8 51.74 23.14 39.85
C ASP A 8 51.47 24.65 39.80
N LYS A 9 51.51 25.25 38.59
CA LYS A 9 51.20 26.69 38.40
C LYS A 9 49.74 27.00 38.73
N TRP A 10 48.82 26.12 38.35
CA TRP A 10 47.41 26.26 38.73
C TRP A 10 47.20 26.18 40.24
N GLN A 11 47.90 25.27 40.93
CA GLN A 11 47.85 25.22 42.40
C GLN A 11 48.42 26.48 43.03
N GLU A 12 49.56 26.98 42.54
CA GLU A 12 50.18 28.23 43.03
C GLU A 12 49.24 29.42 42.88
N LEU A 13 48.50 29.51 41.77
CA LEU A 13 47.48 30.53 41.56
C LEU A 13 46.35 30.40 42.60
N LEU A 14 45.79 29.21 42.77
CA LEU A 14 44.72 28.96 43.74
C LEU A 14 45.14 29.30 45.18
N GLU A 15 46.42 29.15 45.53
CA GLU A 15 46.97 29.53 46.83
C GLU A 15 46.96 31.04 47.08
N LYS A 16 47.07 31.88 46.05
CA LYS A 16 46.94 33.35 46.16
C LYS A 16 45.52 33.82 46.52
N PHE A 17 44.55 32.92 46.53
CA PHE A 17 43.14 33.18 46.87
C PHE A 17 42.67 32.36 48.08
N SER A 18 43.59 31.81 48.89
CA SER A 18 43.24 31.02 50.07
C SER A 18 44.24 31.21 51.21
N ASP A 19 43.75 31.66 52.38
CA ASP A 19 44.60 31.97 53.56
C ASP A 19 45.11 30.73 54.33
N LYS A 20 44.70 29.51 53.96
CA LYS A 20 45.05 28.27 54.66
C LYS A 20 45.78 27.26 53.76
N LYS A 21 46.97 26.82 54.19
CA LYS A 21 47.85 25.88 53.47
C LYS A 21 47.33 24.44 53.30
N LYS A 22 46.23 24.04 53.97
CA LYS A 22 45.59 22.71 53.85
C LYS A 22 44.09 22.83 53.56
N ILE A 23 43.73 23.24 52.35
CA ILE A 23 42.34 23.28 51.87
C ILE A 23 42.26 22.45 50.58
N ASN A 24 41.13 21.76 50.37
CA ASN A 24 40.82 21.03 49.14
C ASN A 24 40.92 21.95 47.90
N LYS A 25 41.54 21.45 46.81
CA LYS A 25 41.69 22.16 45.53
C LYS A 25 40.36 22.69 44.96
N GLY A 26 39.24 22.02 45.22
CA GLY A 26 37.88 22.47 44.86
C GLY A 26 37.47 23.76 45.58
N ILE A 27 37.58 23.78 46.91
CA ILE A 27 37.27 24.96 47.73
C ILE A 27 38.16 26.15 47.37
N ARG A 28 39.45 25.91 47.09
CA ARG A 28 40.34 26.99 46.62
C ARG A 28 39.87 27.59 45.28
N PHE A 29 39.29 26.76 44.41
CA PHE A 29 38.72 27.22 43.14
C PHE A 29 37.43 28.01 43.34
N GLU A 30 36.54 27.57 44.23
CA GLU A 30 35.35 28.32 44.62
C GLU A 30 35.72 29.69 45.20
N ASN A 31 36.77 29.80 46.02
CA ASN A 31 37.27 31.08 46.51
C ASN A 31 37.71 32.03 45.38
N LEU A 32 38.41 31.52 44.37
CA LEU A 32 38.76 32.29 43.18
C LEU A 32 37.50 32.75 42.43
N VAL A 33 36.53 31.85 42.22
CA VAL A 33 35.28 32.18 41.54
C VAL A 33 34.46 33.20 42.33
N LYS A 34 34.42 33.12 43.66
CA LYS A 34 33.76 34.11 44.52
C LYS A 34 34.31 35.52 44.28
N GLU A 35 35.64 35.66 44.23
CA GLU A 35 36.29 36.93 43.92
C GLU A 35 36.01 37.41 42.49
N LEU A 36 35.92 36.49 41.51
CA LEU A 36 35.52 36.80 40.13
C LEU A 36 34.06 37.28 40.05
N LEU A 37 33.13 36.63 40.74
CA LEU A 37 31.71 36.98 40.75
C LEU A 37 31.49 38.41 41.28
N CYS A 38 32.26 38.85 42.27
CA CYS A 38 32.25 40.23 42.76
C CYS A 38 32.68 41.27 41.70
N LYS A 39 33.37 40.84 40.62
CA LYS A 39 33.92 41.71 39.57
C LYS A 39 33.16 41.65 38.24
N LEU A 40 32.40 40.58 37.98
CA LEU A 40 31.77 40.28 36.69
C LEU A 40 30.57 41.17 36.33
N PHE A 41 29.80 41.65 37.33
CA PHE A 41 28.57 42.43 37.11
C PHE A 41 28.53 43.72 37.95
N PRO A 42 29.53 44.61 37.80
CA PRO A 42 29.67 45.78 38.67
C PRO A 42 28.48 46.75 38.55
N GLU A 43 27.85 46.81 37.37
CA GLU A 43 26.69 47.68 37.11
C GLU A 43 25.37 47.14 37.69
N ARG A 44 25.29 45.85 38.00
CA ARG A 44 24.05 45.20 38.49
C ARG A 44 24.00 45.05 40.02
N ASN A 45 25.07 45.43 40.73
CA ASN A 45 25.17 45.37 42.21
C ASN A 45 24.73 44.01 42.79
N ILE A 46 25.08 42.91 42.11
CA ILE A 46 24.65 41.56 42.48
C ILE A 46 25.55 41.03 43.60
N ILE A 47 24.94 40.57 44.70
CA ILE A 47 25.65 39.96 45.83
C ILE A 47 25.49 38.43 45.75
N PHE A 48 26.55 37.73 45.38
CA PHE A 48 26.59 36.27 45.37
C PHE A 48 26.89 35.71 46.76
N ASN A 49 26.05 34.77 47.19
CA ASN A 49 26.17 34.07 48.46
C ASN A 49 26.63 32.62 48.19
N PRO A 50 27.65 32.12 48.92
CA PRO A 50 28.07 30.72 48.82
C PRO A 50 27.02 29.79 49.44
N THR A 51 26.92 28.57 48.93
CA THR A 51 26.17 27.47 49.57
C THR A 51 27.00 26.79 50.68
N LYS A 52 26.35 26.03 51.58
CA LYS A 52 27.04 25.34 52.68
C LYS A 52 27.76 24.08 52.15
N GLU A 53 28.92 23.75 52.72
CA GLU A 53 29.81 22.64 52.32
C GLU A 53 29.16 21.24 52.37
N THR A 54 28.00 21.09 53.03
CA THR A 54 27.18 19.87 53.04
C THR A 54 25.74 20.22 52.67
N HIS A 55 25.26 19.65 51.55
CA HIS A 55 23.91 19.77 50.97
C HIS A 55 23.57 21.13 50.33
N ASP A 56 23.96 21.31 49.07
CA ASP A 56 23.96 22.59 48.34
C ASP A 56 22.82 22.75 47.31
N GLY A 57 22.07 21.69 47.01
CA GLY A 57 21.09 21.69 45.93
C GLY A 57 21.73 21.84 44.55
N SER A 58 22.97 21.34 44.39
CA SER A 58 23.73 21.29 43.14
C SER A 58 24.08 22.64 42.52
N LYS A 59 24.49 23.59 43.37
CA LYS A 59 25.01 24.92 43.02
C LYS A 59 26.08 25.34 44.03
N ASP A 60 27.09 26.09 43.60
CA ASP A 60 28.13 26.62 44.51
C ASP A 60 27.82 28.05 45.00
N PHE A 61 27.17 28.86 44.16
CA PHE A 61 26.77 30.23 44.51
C PHE A 61 25.37 30.57 44.02
N TRP A 62 24.69 31.48 44.74
CA TRP A 62 23.41 32.03 44.33
C TRP A 62 23.29 33.53 44.61
N ALA A 63 22.48 34.22 43.81
CA ALA A 63 22.10 35.60 44.03
C ALA A 63 20.67 35.88 43.53
N VAL A 64 20.10 36.99 43.98
CA VAL A 64 18.86 37.57 43.45
C VAL A 64 19.15 39.02 43.11
N ASP A 65 18.83 39.42 41.88
CA ASP A 65 19.03 40.82 41.46
C ASP A 65 17.86 41.73 41.88
N SER A 66 17.97 43.03 41.60
CA SER A 66 16.95 44.02 41.95
C SER A 66 15.60 43.80 41.23
N GLU A 67 15.57 43.02 40.15
CA GLU A 67 14.35 42.65 39.41
C GLU A 67 13.76 41.32 39.91
N ASN A 68 14.25 40.79 41.04
CA ASN A 68 13.88 39.50 41.60
C ASN A 68 14.21 38.30 40.70
N ARG A 69 15.17 38.48 39.76
CA ARG A 69 15.67 37.39 38.93
C ARG A 69 16.74 36.61 39.66
N ARG A 70 16.73 35.29 39.50
CA ARG A 70 17.58 34.36 40.24
C ARG A 70 18.81 33.97 39.43
N TRP A 71 19.96 33.99 40.11
CA TRP A 71 21.28 33.75 39.53
C TRP A 71 21.96 32.61 40.24
N TRP A 72 22.41 31.58 39.52
CA TRP A 72 23.20 30.49 40.08
C TRP A 72 24.54 30.36 39.37
N ALA A 73 25.59 30.07 40.14
CA ALA A 73 26.89 29.72 39.61
C ALA A 73 27.35 28.34 40.09
N GLU A 74 27.92 27.58 39.17
CA GLU A 74 28.44 26.22 39.37
C GLU A 74 29.91 26.16 38.94
N CYS A 75 30.77 25.58 39.78
CA CYS A 75 32.22 25.66 39.74
C CYS A 75 32.83 24.26 39.75
N LYS A 76 33.56 23.88 38.70
CA LYS A 76 34.16 22.55 38.57
C LYS A 76 35.65 22.59 38.22
N ASN A 77 36.48 22.07 39.13
CA ASN A 77 37.95 22.02 39.02
C ASN A 77 38.48 20.61 38.69
N TYR A 78 38.04 20.03 37.57
CA TYR A 78 38.49 18.71 37.11
C TYR A 78 39.58 18.83 36.04
N ASN A 79 40.56 17.92 36.06
CA ASN A 79 41.62 17.89 35.05
C ASN A 79 41.16 17.29 33.71
N SER A 80 40.08 16.49 33.71
CA SER A 80 39.46 15.93 32.50
C SER A 80 38.34 16.83 31.98
N ASN A 81 38.00 16.69 30.68
CA ASN A 81 36.86 17.38 30.10
C ASN A 81 35.58 17.04 30.90
N LEU A 82 34.83 18.07 31.30
CA LEU A 82 33.59 17.85 32.03
C LEU A 82 32.57 17.13 31.16
N SER A 83 31.96 16.09 31.73
CA SER A 83 30.85 15.34 31.14
C SER A 83 29.51 15.83 31.70
N MET A 84 28.40 15.44 31.05
CA MET A 84 27.04 15.83 31.51
C MET A 84 26.77 15.45 32.97
N LYS A 85 27.30 14.32 33.43
CA LYS A 85 27.05 13.79 34.78
C LYS A 85 27.33 14.82 35.87
N ALA A 86 28.33 15.67 35.66
CA ALA A 86 28.78 16.65 36.64
C ALA A 86 27.93 17.94 36.71
N LEU A 87 27.09 18.24 35.71
CA LEU A 87 26.26 19.47 35.66
C LEU A 87 24.75 19.19 35.55
N SER A 88 24.36 17.93 35.33
CA SER A 88 22.95 17.55 35.17
C SER A 88 22.09 17.85 36.41
N PRO A 89 22.56 17.58 37.64
CA PRO A 89 21.85 18.00 38.85
C PRO A 89 21.58 19.52 38.89
N THR A 90 22.56 20.34 38.53
CA THR A 90 22.42 21.82 38.48
C THR A 90 21.34 22.27 37.50
N LEU A 91 21.31 21.72 36.28
CA LEU A 91 20.30 22.08 35.27
C LEU A 91 18.88 21.68 35.71
N PHE A 92 18.72 20.51 36.32
CA PHE A 92 17.42 20.09 36.83
C PHE A 92 16.96 20.97 38.00
N MET A 93 17.84 21.22 38.95
CA MET A 93 17.57 22.08 40.10
C MET A 93 17.26 23.51 39.62
N ALA A 94 17.92 23.98 38.58
CA ALA A 94 17.61 25.28 38.00
C ALA A 94 16.17 25.37 37.48
N ASP A 95 15.58 24.27 36.98
CA ASP A 95 14.17 24.21 36.56
C ASP A 95 13.21 24.10 37.73
N LEU A 96 13.59 23.42 38.82
CA LEU A 96 12.77 23.35 40.03
C LEU A 96 12.65 24.70 40.73
N TYR A 97 13.76 25.45 40.78
CA TYR A 97 13.81 26.74 41.45
C TYR A 97 13.58 27.93 40.50
N ASP A 98 13.10 27.69 39.28
CA ASP A 98 12.82 28.70 38.25
C ASP A 98 13.94 29.76 38.14
N ILE A 99 15.16 29.27 37.88
CA ILE A 99 16.37 30.09 37.79
C ILE A 99 16.49 30.73 36.40
N ASP A 100 16.76 32.04 36.38
CA ASP A 100 16.87 32.84 35.16
C ASP A 100 18.27 32.82 34.55
N TYR A 101 19.30 32.91 35.40
CA TYR A 101 20.70 33.05 35.01
C TYR A 101 21.57 31.90 35.54
N LEU A 102 22.29 31.24 34.63
CA LEU A 102 23.18 30.12 34.94
C LEU A 102 24.61 30.43 34.53
N LEU A 103 25.54 30.34 35.47
CA LEU A 103 26.96 30.60 35.27
C LEU A 103 27.75 29.32 35.51
N PHE A 104 28.54 28.90 34.53
CA PHE A 104 29.36 27.71 34.64
C PHE A 104 30.83 28.11 34.61
N PHE A 105 31.54 27.87 35.70
CA PHE A 105 32.98 28.08 35.85
C PHE A 105 33.70 26.74 35.82
N SER A 106 34.64 26.57 34.88
CA SER A 106 35.40 25.34 34.79
C SER A 106 36.86 25.55 34.48
N TYR A 107 37.71 24.83 35.22
CA TYR A 107 39.13 24.73 34.90
C TYR A 107 39.40 24.08 33.54
N SER A 108 38.66 23.02 33.19
CA SER A 108 38.80 22.29 31.93
C SER A 108 37.77 22.74 30.88
N PRO A 109 38.01 22.51 29.58
CA PRO A 109 37.06 22.91 28.56
C PRO A 109 35.79 22.06 28.65
N LEU A 110 34.63 22.70 28.47
CA LEU A 110 33.36 21.98 28.34
C LEU A 110 33.34 21.26 26.99
N ASN A 111 32.98 19.97 26.99
CA ASN A 111 32.89 19.23 25.74
C ASN A 111 31.73 19.75 24.87
N GLN A 112 31.81 19.52 23.55
CA GLN A 112 30.83 20.04 22.59
C GLN A 112 29.40 19.55 22.86
N ASN A 113 29.23 18.30 23.30
CA ASN A 113 27.91 17.74 23.59
C ASN A 113 27.27 18.40 24.82
N LEU A 114 28.06 18.74 25.83
CA LEU A 114 27.61 19.46 27.02
C LEU A 114 27.19 20.90 26.65
N LEU A 115 27.96 21.61 25.82
CA LEU A 115 27.58 22.94 25.33
C LEU A 115 26.27 22.90 24.53
N ARG A 116 26.13 21.93 23.60
CA ARG A 116 24.88 21.71 22.85
C ARG A 116 23.70 21.54 23.79
N LYS A 117 23.85 20.71 24.83
CA LYS A 117 22.81 20.42 25.82
C LYS A 117 22.43 21.64 26.64
N ILE A 118 23.41 22.41 27.13
CA ILE A 118 23.14 23.68 27.83
C ILE A 118 22.38 24.63 26.91
N GLY A 119 22.80 24.76 25.64
CA GLY A 119 22.12 25.65 24.70
C GLY A 119 20.70 25.22 24.34
N ILE A 120 20.45 23.92 24.15
CA ILE A 120 19.09 23.39 23.94
C ILE A 120 18.24 23.66 25.18
N TYR A 121 18.76 23.36 26.38
CA TYR A 121 18.09 23.57 27.65
C TYR A 121 17.72 25.05 27.86
N SER A 122 18.70 25.96 27.72
CA SER A 122 18.52 27.40 27.85
C SER A 122 17.47 27.93 26.88
N ASN A 123 17.50 27.49 25.62
CA ASN A 123 16.52 27.88 24.61
C ASN A 123 15.10 27.35 24.92
N ARG A 124 14.99 26.07 25.29
CA ARG A 124 13.69 25.42 25.59
C ARG A 124 13.02 25.99 26.84
N HIS A 125 13.78 26.59 27.75
CA HIS A 125 13.29 27.08 29.03
C HIS A 125 13.38 28.59 29.23
N GLY A 126 13.91 29.33 28.25
CA GLY A 126 14.01 30.79 28.31
C GLY A 126 15.04 31.29 29.33
N LYS A 127 16.15 30.55 29.52
CA LYS A 127 17.19 30.87 30.52
C LYS A 127 18.44 31.43 29.85
N ARG A 128 19.15 32.31 30.56
CA ARG A 128 20.43 32.88 30.10
C ARG A 128 21.60 32.11 30.71
N ALA A 129 22.47 31.56 29.88
CA ALA A 129 23.62 30.76 30.32
C ALA A 129 24.95 31.43 29.97
N PHE A 130 25.91 31.40 30.89
CA PHE A 130 27.24 31.97 30.75
C PHE A 130 28.29 30.89 30.98
N ILE A 131 29.26 30.79 30.06
CA ILE A 131 30.26 29.73 30.07
C ILE A 131 31.65 30.33 30.28
N TYR A 132 32.28 30.05 31.42
CA TYR A 132 33.64 30.47 31.74
C TYR A 132 34.53 29.23 31.89
N ASP A 133 35.09 28.76 30.77
CA ASP A 133 35.85 27.52 30.72
C ASP A 133 37.23 27.69 30.11
N ASP A 134 38.19 26.90 30.62
CA ASP A 134 39.53 26.77 30.06
C ASP A 134 40.23 28.13 29.81
N VAL A 135 40.64 28.42 28.57
CA VAL A 135 41.26 29.71 28.20
C VAL A 135 40.35 30.91 28.50
N ASN A 136 39.03 30.77 28.43
CA ASN A 136 38.11 31.89 28.70
C ASN A 136 38.04 32.23 30.19
N LEU A 137 38.11 31.20 31.05
CA LEU A 137 38.25 31.42 32.48
C LEU A 137 39.61 32.05 32.81
N GLU A 138 40.69 31.55 32.19
CA GLU A 138 42.03 32.12 32.33
C GLU A 138 42.08 33.59 31.90
N TYR A 139 41.43 33.95 30.79
CA TYR A 139 41.28 35.33 30.34
C TYR A 139 40.57 36.19 31.37
N LEU A 140 39.49 35.68 31.96
CA LEU A 140 38.75 36.40 32.99
C LEU A 140 39.61 36.63 34.24
N ILE A 141 40.43 35.65 34.64
CA ILE A 141 41.38 35.78 35.74
C ILE A 141 42.44 36.84 35.43
N ILE A 142 43.04 36.81 34.25
CA ILE A 142 44.04 37.80 33.81
C ILE A 142 43.44 39.22 33.80
N LYS A 143 42.20 39.37 33.31
CA LYS A 143 41.48 40.64 33.23
C LYS A 143 41.28 41.30 34.59
N HIS A 144 40.97 40.51 35.63
CA HIS A 144 40.62 41.04 36.95
C HIS A 144 41.74 40.93 37.99
N PHE A 145 42.74 40.07 37.78
CA PHE A 145 43.85 39.82 38.70
C PHE A 145 45.22 39.72 37.98
N PRO A 146 45.61 40.70 37.15
CA PRO A 146 46.85 40.64 36.37
C PRO A 146 48.09 40.49 37.26
N ASP A 147 48.17 41.24 38.35
CA ASP A 147 49.32 41.21 39.29
C ASP A 147 49.55 39.81 39.88
N LYS A 148 48.47 39.13 40.28
CA LYS A 148 48.55 37.77 40.86
C LYS A 148 48.97 36.74 39.82
N VAL A 149 48.63 36.94 38.55
CA VAL A 149 49.03 36.07 37.45
C VAL A 149 50.51 36.29 37.12
N GLU A 150 50.93 37.55 36.95
CA GLU A 150 52.32 37.93 36.64
C GLU A 150 53.33 37.40 37.66
N ASP A 151 52.97 37.43 38.96
CA ASP A 151 53.76 36.85 40.05
C ASP A 151 54.17 35.39 39.81
N ILE A 152 53.32 34.61 39.15
CA ILE A 152 53.47 33.16 38.97
C ILE A 152 54.12 32.85 37.63
N ILE A 153 53.60 33.45 36.55
CA ILE A 153 54.05 33.14 35.19
C ILE A 153 55.29 33.94 34.78
N LYS A 154 55.70 34.91 35.61
CA LYS A 154 56.92 35.75 35.48
C LYS A 154 57.04 36.48 34.15
N THR A 155 55.93 36.62 33.43
CA THR A 155 55.84 37.23 32.09
C THR A 155 54.50 37.97 32.00
N ALA A 156 54.46 39.07 31.26
CA ALA A 156 53.22 39.81 31.04
C ALA A 156 52.24 38.93 30.22
N PRO A 157 51.07 38.57 30.76
CA PRO A 157 50.11 37.73 30.04
C PRO A 157 49.54 38.50 28.84
N SER A 158 49.69 37.94 27.63
CA SER A 158 49.06 38.53 26.44
C SER A 158 47.55 38.25 26.44
N MET A 159 46.73 39.28 26.31
CA MET A 159 45.31 39.11 25.96
C MET A 159 45.20 38.54 24.54
N MET A 160 44.39 37.51 24.34
CA MET A 160 44.06 37.00 23.00
C MET A 160 42.88 37.78 22.42
N ASP A 161 42.92 38.04 21.11
CA ASP A 161 41.73 38.40 20.34
C ASP A 161 40.89 37.13 20.16
N VAL A 162 39.77 37.02 20.87
CA VAL A 162 38.94 35.80 20.86
C VAL A 162 37.71 36.03 19.99
N SER A 163 37.53 35.16 18.98
CA SER A 163 36.40 35.18 18.05
C SER A 163 35.12 34.64 18.70
N LEU A 164 33.97 34.82 18.04
CA LEU A 164 32.75 34.10 18.38
C LEU A 164 32.98 32.58 18.34
N TYR A 165 32.47 31.84 19.35
CA TYR A 165 32.37 30.39 19.24
C TYR A 165 31.02 30.04 18.59
N ILE A 166 31.04 29.38 17.43
CA ILE A 166 29.84 29.02 16.68
C ILE A 166 29.83 27.52 16.40
N LYS A 167 28.71 26.85 16.66
CA LYS A 167 28.52 25.42 16.38
C LYS A 167 27.13 25.12 15.83
N ASN A 168 27.10 24.54 14.62
CA ASN A 168 25.89 24.03 14.00
C ASN A 168 25.70 22.52 14.28
N PHE A 169 24.45 22.10 14.46
CA PHE A 169 24.05 20.69 14.58
C PHE A 169 22.54 20.53 14.34
N ASN A 170 22.10 19.31 14.03
CA ASN A 170 20.71 19.04 13.67
C ASN A 170 20.17 17.82 14.43
N GLU A 171 18.89 17.85 14.77
CA GLU A 171 18.18 16.75 15.44
C GLU A 171 16.92 16.37 14.66
N LYS A 172 16.57 15.09 14.66
CA LYS A 172 15.25 14.63 14.22
C LYS A 172 14.20 15.08 15.25
N HIS A 173 13.01 15.45 14.79
CA HIS A 173 11.91 15.68 15.72
C HIS A 173 11.57 14.36 16.45
N SER A 174 11.46 14.44 17.78
CA SER A 174 11.24 13.28 18.65
C SER A 174 9.90 12.62 18.36
N ARG A 175 9.93 11.39 17.83
CA ARG A 175 8.76 10.52 17.72
C ARG A 175 9.17 9.16 18.26
N LEU A 176 8.56 8.73 19.35
CA LEU A 176 9.00 7.53 20.05
C LEU A 176 8.56 6.31 19.23
N TYR A 177 9.50 5.64 18.54
CA TYR A 177 9.22 4.42 17.74
C TYR A 177 9.84 3.13 18.30
N SER A 178 11.05 3.20 18.87
CA SER A 178 11.72 2.08 19.57
C SER A 178 12.28 2.48 20.95
N THR A 179 12.50 1.51 21.84
CA THR A 179 13.11 1.72 23.18
C THR A 179 14.62 2.01 23.10
N GLU A 180 15.28 1.62 22.00
CA GLU A 180 16.74 1.76 21.84
C GLU A 180 17.23 3.21 21.69
N ASN A 181 16.36 4.12 21.22
CA ASN A 181 16.68 5.54 21.04
C ASN A 181 16.25 6.41 22.24
N PHE A 182 15.99 5.80 23.39
CA PHE A 182 15.40 6.45 24.56
C PHE A 182 16.46 7.19 25.39
N ASN A 183 16.71 8.47 25.06
CA ASN A 183 17.59 9.32 25.88
C ASN A 183 17.23 10.83 25.84
N GLY A 184 16.13 11.23 25.19
CA GLY A 184 15.71 12.62 25.04
C GLY A 184 16.45 13.44 23.96
N PHE A 185 17.34 12.82 23.18
CA PHE A 185 18.16 13.47 22.15
C PHE A 185 18.24 12.63 20.85
N TYR A 186 17.79 13.19 19.73
CA TYR A 186 17.71 12.49 18.44
C TYR A 186 18.67 13.11 17.42
N GLU A 187 20.00 13.02 17.66
CA GLU A 187 21.01 13.62 16.77
C GLU A 187 20.97 12.97 15.37
N LEU A 188 21.04 13.80 14.32
CA LEU A 188 21.15 13.30 12.94
C LEU A 188 22.62 13.00 12.62
N ASP A 189 22.96 11.72 12.49
CA ASP A 189 24.25 11.31 11.96
C ASP A 189 24.31 11.40 10.42
N LYS A 190 25.49 11.16 9.83
CA LYS A 190 25.71 11.24 8.38
C LYS A 190 25.07 10.09 7.59
N ASN A 191 24.74 8.99 8.25
CA ASN A 191 24.15 7.80 7.64
C ASN A 191 22.62 7.83 7.70
N CYS A 192 22.04 8.83 8.39
CA CYS A 192 20.62 8.99 8.54
C CYS A 192 19.96 9.34 7.19
N GLU A 193 18.92 8.59 6.83
CA GLU A 193 18.09 8.90 5.67
C GLU A 193 17.03 9.94 6.05
N LEU A 194 16.95 11.04 5.29
CA LEU A 194 15.87 12.02 5.46
C LEU A 194 14.63 11.56 4.71
N VAL A 195 13.48 11.64 5.37
CA VAL A 195 12.20 11.15 4.87
C VAL A 195 11.30 12.32 4.51
N VAL A 196 10.76 12.30 3.30
CA VAL A 196 9.78 13.31 2.86
C VAL A 196 8.56 13.31 3.80
N GLY A 197 8.21 14.49 4.31
CA GLY A 197 7.12 14.75 5.22
C GLY A 197 7.53 14.89 6.69
N GLU A 198 8.77 14.53 7.05
CA GLU A 198 9.33 14.69 8.40
C GLU A 198 9.89 16.10 8.65
N ILE A 199 10.02 16.43 9.94
CA ILE A 199 10.53 17.71 10.43
C ILE A 199 11.87 17.49 11.14
N TYR A 200 12.83 18.34 10.84
CA TYR A 200 14.16 18.35 11.42
C TYR A 200 14.41 19.67 12.16
N ASN A 201 15.01 19.61 13.34
CA ASN A 201 15.43 20.77 14.10
C ASN A 201 16.87 21.14 13.69
N ILE A 202 17.06 22.38 13.23
CA ILE A 202 18.34 22.96 12.82
C ILE A 202 18.77 23.93 13.89
N TYR A 203 19.98 23.76 14.43
CA TYR A 203 20.48 24.56 15.55
C TYR A 203 21.82 25.23 15.22
N CYS A 204 21.99 26.46 15.72
CA CYS A 204 23.25 27.19 15.75
C CYS A 204 23.49 27.75 17.15
N LEU A 205 24.45 27.15 17.85
CA LEU A 205 24.92 27.62 19.15
C LEU A 205 25.99 28.68 18.95
N VAL A 206 25.86 29.80 19.66
CA VAL A 206 26.81 30.91 19.66
C VAL A 206 27.22 31.23 21.09
N ILE A 207 28.52 31.41 21.35
CA ILE A 207 29.02 31.96 22.62
C ILE A 207 29.84 33.22 22.33
N ASN A 208 29.51 34.31 23.02
CA ASN A 208 30.25 35.56 22.89
C ASN A 208 31.57 35.49 23.65
N ARG A 209 32.70 35.33 22.94
CA ARG A 209 34.03 35.36 23.57
C ARG A 209 34.77 36.68 23.40
N LYS A 210 34.17 37.71 22.78
CA LYS A 210 34.85 38.98 22.40
C LYS A 210 35.17 39.92 23.58
N GLY A 211 35.01 39.50 24.83
CA GLY A 211 35.37 40.29 26.00
C GLY A 211 34.48 41.52 26.30
N ARG A 212 33.40 41.71 25.54
CA ARG A 212 32.46 42.84 25.60
C ARG A 212 31.07 42.40 25.14
N THR A 213 30.04 43.16 25.48
CA THR A 213 28.68 42.94 24.94
C THR A 213 28.64 43.22 23.43
N ILE A 214 28.03 42.32 22.66
CA ILE A 214 27.94 42.41 21.19
C ILE A 214 26.51 42.18 20.69
N ALA A 215 26.20 42.69 19.51
CA ALA A 215 24.97 42.35 18.79
C ALA A 215 25.28 41.28 17.73
N VAL A 216 24.62 40.13 17.82
CA VAL A 216 24.74 39.02 16.87
C VAL A 216 23.45 38.91 16.06
N SER A 217 23.55 38.91 14.73
CA SER A 217 22.45 38.55 13.83
C SER A 217 22.61 37.12 13.32
N ALA A 218 21.51 36.37 13.30
CA ALA A 218 21.45 35.04 12.71
C ALA A 218 20.50 35.00 11.50
N GLU A 219 20.96 34.42 10.40
CA GLU A 219 20.23 34.24 9.15
C GLU A 219 20.30 32.79 8.69
N THR A 220 19.18 32.29 8.16
CA THR A 220 19.05 30.91 7.68
C THR A 220 19.33 30.84 6.18
N SER A 221 20.39 30.13 5.81
CA SER A 221 20.67 29.77 4.42
C SER A 221 20.07 28.41 4.10
N CYS A 222 19.35 28.32 2.98
CA CYS A 222 18.71 27.08 2.55
C CYS A 222 19.12 26.76 1.09
N PRO A 223 20.16 25.93 0.89
CA PRO A 223 20.65 25.58 -0.44
C PRO A 223 19.56 24.94 -1.31
N ASP A 224 18.69 24.12 -0.71
CA ASP A 224 17.62 23.38 -1.36
C ASP A 224 16.22 23.96 -1.00
N LYS A 225 16.07 25.29 -1.05
CA LYS A 225 14.85 26.01 -0.59
C LYS A 225 13.54 25.47 -1.16
N SER A 226 13.51 25.00 -2.41
CA SER A 226 12.29 24.43 -3.02
C SER A 226 11.83 23.10 -2.44
N TYR A 227 12.68 22.45 -1.65
CA TYR A 227 12.43 21.14 -1.02
C TYR A 227 12.02 21.25 0.44
N TYR A 228 12.22 22.41 1.08
CA TYR A 228 11.91 22.60 2.49
C TYR A 228 10.85 23.69 2.71
N ARG A 229 10.00 23.47 3.71
CA ARG A 229 9.29 24.55 4.40
C ARG A 229 9.98 24.82 5.72
N LEU A 230 10.42 26.05 5.91
CA LEU A 230 11.10 26.48 7.13
C LEU A 230 10.10 27.13 8.08
N TYR A 231 10.24 26.82 9.37
CA TYR A 231 9.48 27.41 10.45
C TYR A 231 10.43 27.99 11.49
N GLY A 232 10.18 29.23 11.90
CA GLY A 232 11.08 29.97 12.79
C GLY A 232 11.96 30.99 12.04
N LEU A 233 13.18 31.21 12.55
CA LEU A 233 14.09 32.28 12.16
C LEU A 233 14.30 32.45 10.63
N THR A 234 14.00 33.64 10.12
CA THR A 234 14.50 34.14 8.84
C THR A 234 15.60 35.19 9.04
N ASN A 235 15.47 36.07 10.04
CA ASN A 235 16.52 36.99 10.48
C ASN A 235 16.22 37.51 11.91
N ILE A 236 17.08 37.24 12.91
CA ILE A 236 16.93 37.77 14.28
C ILE A 236 18.26 38.36 14.75
N SER A 237 18.19 39.44 15.52
CA SER A 237 19.32 40.05 16.21
C SER A 237 19.16 39.88 17.72
N VAL A 238 20.20 39.36 18.38
CA VAL A 238 20.27 39.21 19.84
C VAL A 238 21.49 39.95 20.37
N THR A 239 21.32 40.68 21.47
CA THR A 239 22.44 41.27 22.22
C THR A 239 22.96 40.23 23.21
N MET A 240 24.25 39.94 23.16
CA MET A 240 24.91 38.92 23.99
C MET A 240 25.95 39.57 24.90
N ASP A 241 25.84 39.34 26.19
CA ASP A 241 26.84 39.73 27.19
C ASP A 241 28.11 38.88 27.04
N GLU A 242 29.22 39.31 27.64
CA GLU A 242 30.49 38.57 27.61
C GLU A 242 30.29 37.14 28.16
N ASN A 243 30.77 36.15 27.42
CA ASN A 243 30.63 34.71 27.68
C ASN A 243 29.20 34.16 27.73
N GLU A 244 28.20 34.93 27.30
CA GLU A 244 26.83 34.44 27.16
C GLU A 244 26.70 33.44 26.00
N LEU A 245 25.93 32.37 26.22
CA LEU A 245 25.57 31.34 25.27
C LEU A 245 24.12 31.54 24.80
N VAL A 246 23.95 31.62 23.48
CA VAL A 246 22.64 31.71 22.82
C VAL A 246 22.52 30.60 21.78
N MET A 247 21.33 30.01 21.67
CA MET A 247 21.01 28.99 20.68
C MET A 247 19.95 29.52 19.71
N PHE A 248 20.30 29.61 18.43
CA PHE A 248 19.34 29.86 17.37
C PHE A 248 18.78 28.53 16.85
N SER A 249 17.48 28.48 16.54
CA SER A 249 16.83 27.26 16.04
C SER A 249 15.83 27.53 14.93
N VAL A 250 15.80 26.65 13.92
CA VAL A 250 14.82 26.62 12.83
C VAL A 250 14.32 25.19 12.68
N LYS A 251 13.02 25.01 12.43
CA LYS A 251 12.46 23.71 12.05
C LYS A 251 12.36 23.64 10.53
N ALA A 252 12.81 22.54 9.92
CA ALA A 252 12.81 22.30 8.49
C ALA A 252 11.95 21.08 8.15
N ASN A 253 10.86 21.29 7.44
CA ASN A 253 9.98 20.23 6.94
C ASN A 253 10.36 19.88 5.50
N LEU A 254 10.70 18.62 5.27
CA LEU A 254 11.09 18.13 3.95
C LEU A 254 9.85 17.82 3.10
N LEU A 255 9.61 18.59 2.04
CA LEU A 255 8.42 18.49 1.20
C LEU A 255 8.57 17.59 -0.03
N LYS A 256 9.80 17.45 -0.56
CA LYS A 256 10.08 16.77 -1.82
C LYS A 256 11.34 15.93 -1.72
N SER A 257 11.39 14.83 -2.46
CA SER A 257 12.56 13.97 -2.50
C SER A 257 13.64 14.52 -3.44
N LYS A 258 14.90 14.31 -3.05
CA LYS A 258 16.08 14.56 -3.88
C LYS A 258 17.16 13.58 -3.45
N LYS A 259 17.74 12.82 -4.39
CA LYS A 259 18.70 11.73 -4.10
C LYS A 259 19.72 12.11 -3.04
N ASN A 260 20.34 13.28 -3.20
CA ASN A 260 21.26 13.89 -2.23
C ASN A 260 20.76 15.30 -1.90
N ILE A 261 20.36 15.52 -0.64
CA ILE A 261 19.78 16.80 -0.20
C ILE A 261 20.61 17.45 0.91
N LYS A 262 20.70 18.79 0.89
CA LYS A 262 21.38 19.57 1.92
C LYS A 262 20.36 20.14 2.90
N LEU A 263 20.57 19.91 4.20
CA LEU A 263 19.78 20.57 5.24
C LEU A 263 20.03 22.09 5.24
N PRO A 264 19.05 22.90 5.68
CA PRO A 264 19.27 24.31 5.95
C PRO A 264 20.35 24.52 7.01
N VAL A 265 21.03 25.66 6.96
CA VAL A 265 22.09 26.05 7.89
C VAL A 265 21.82 27.43 8.44
N ILE A 266 22.02 27.62 9.74
CA ILE A 266 21.94 28.94 10.37
C ILE A 266 23.35 29.54 10.42
N THR A 267 23.48 30.77 9.96
CA THR A 267 24.73 31.54 9.97
C THR A 267 24.58 32.71 10.93
N ALA A 268 25.58 32.94 11.78
CA ALA A 268 25.57 34.03 12.76
C ALA A 268 26.71 35.03 12.48
N LYS A 269 26.43 36.32 12.61
CA LYS A 269 27.38 37.42 12.32
C LYS A 269 27.33 38.48 13.43
N CYS A 270 28.49 39.01 13.81
CA CYS A 270 28.58 40.17 14.69
C CYS A 270 28.31 41.45 13.89
N LYS A 271 27.49 42.38 14.41
CA LYS A 271 27.18 43.65 13.73
C LYS A 271 28.17 44.78 13.99
N ASN A 272 28.96 44.71 15.06
CA ASN A 272 29.71 45.85 15.59
C ASN A 272 31.21 45.88 15.19
N ASP A 273 31.67 45.00 14.32
CA ASP A 273 33.05 45.01 13.78
C ASP A 273 33.01 45.21 12.26
N ASP A 274 33.83 46.13 11.74
CA ASP A 274 34.05 46.31 10.28
C ASP A 274 34.68 45.06 9.62
N ILE A 275 35.12 44.09 10.43
CA ILE A 275 35.64 42.80 10.01
C ILE A 275 34.53 41.77 10.17
N VAL A 276 33.93 41.37 9.05
CA VAL A 276 33.11 40.16 8.96
C VAL A 276 34.04 38.96 9.16
N GLU A 277 34.17 38.47 10.38
CA GLU A 277 34.83 37.17 10.60
C GLU A 277 33.98 36.08 9.94
N PRO A 278 34.50 35.35 8.94
CA PRO A 278 33.77 34.23 8.36
C PRO A 278 33.55 33.16 9.43
N VAL A 279 32.29 32.73 9.58
CA VAL A 279 31.93 31.58 10.39
C VAL A 279 32.66 30.38 9.81
N ASN A 280 33.68 29.87 10.53
CA ASN A 280 34.45 28.65 10.24
C ASN A 280 34.05 27.96 8.92
N ASP A 281 34.83 28.18 7.86
CA ASP A 281 34.68 27.70 6.47
C ASP A 281 34.55 26.17 6.28
N ASN A 282 34.40 25.39 7.35
CA ASN A 282 34.26 23.94 7.30
C ASN A 282 32.96 23.48 7.97
N LEU A 283 31.82 23.98 7.48
CA LEU A 283 30.60 23.16 7.53
C LEU A 283 30.80 22.04 6.50
N PRO A 284 30.94 20.77 6.89
CA PRO A 284 30.91 19.70 5.90
C PRO A 284 29.60 19.85 5.13
N GLU A 285 29.68 19.89 3.80
CA GLU A 285 28.51 19.74 2.93
C GLU A 285 27.97 18.32 3.10
N VAL A 286 27.31 18.05 4.23
CA VAL A 286 26.73 16.75 4.50
C VAL A 286 25.53 16.61 3.58
N LEU A 287 25.71 15.77 2.57
CA LEU A 287 24.64 15.31 1.71
C LEU A 287 23.97 14.14 2.40
N TYR A 288 22.67 14.29 2.66
CA TYR A 288 21.87 13.20 3.19
C TYR A 288 21.18 12.48 2.04
N ASN A 289 21.10 11.15 2.15
CA ASN A 289 20.23 10.37 1.29
C ASN A 289 18.78 10.69 1.66
N CYS A 290 17.95 10.95 0.66
CA CYS A 290 16.52 11.13 0.87
C CYS A 290 15.76 9.88 0.47
N LYS A 291 15.01 9.33 1.42
CA LYS A 291 13.98 8.33 1.14
C LYS A 291 12.70 9.04 0.77
N GLU A 292 12.09 8.65 -0.34
CA GLU A 292 10.72 9.08 -0.62
C GLU A 292 9.83 8.52 0.50
N GLY A 293 9.35 9.40 1.36
CA GLY A 293 8.28 9.02 2.27
C GLY A 293 7.08 8.65 1.40
N HIS A 294 6.43 7.53 1.71
CA HIS A 294 5.15 7.16 1.11
C HIS A 294 4.03 8.15 1.51
N ILE A 295 4.32 9.39 1.86
CA ILE A 295 3.42 10.29 2.57
C ILE A 295 2.75 11.24 1.55
N VAL A 296 1.84 10.68 0.75
CA VAL A 296 0.89 11.49 -0.05
C VAL A 296 -0.20 11.99 0.90
N PRO A 297 -0.60 13.27 0.87
CA PRO A 297 -1.75 13.76 1.61
C PRO A 297 -3.00 12.93 1.29
N LEU A 298 -3.85 12.71 2.28
CA LEU A 298 -5.18 12.20 1.99
C LEU A 298 -5.93 13.29 1.21
N ILE A 299 -6.60 12.89 0.13
CA ILE A 299 -7.24 13.82 -0.80
C ILE A 299 -8.75 13.79 -0.54
N GLY A 300 -9.38 14.96 -0.59
CA GLY A 300 -10.82 15.09 -0.54
C GLY A 300 -11.31 15.98 0.59
N THR A 301 -12.42 16.64 0.33
CA THR A 301 -12.99 17.68 1.20
C THR A 301 -13.27 17.20 2.63
N ASN A 302 -13.57 15.92 2.83
CA ASN A 302 -13.81 15.34 4.16
C ASN A 302 -12.55 15.35 5.03
N PHE A 303 -11.40 14.91 4.50
CA PHE A 303 -10.14 14.93 5.26
C PHE A 303 -9.66 16.36 5.50
N GLU A 304 -9.79 17.22 4.48
CA GLU A 304 -9.44 18.64 4.56
C GLU A 304 -10.29 19.37 5.60
N SER A 305 -11.61 19.10 5.66
CA SER A 305 -12.48 19.72 6.66
C SER A 305 -12.11 19.26 8.07
N ILE A 306 -11.81 17.98 8.29
CA ILE A 306 -11.42 17.48 9.63
C ILE A 306 -10.14 18.16 10.12
N ILE A 307 -9.11 18.27 9.25
CA ILE A 307 -7.86 18.97 9.61
C ILE A 307 -8.15 20.44 9.92
N SER A 308 -8.96 21.10 9.09
CA SER A 308 -9.37 22.49 9.29
C SER A 308 -10.12 22.70 10.61
N ASP A 309 -11.05 21.80 10.96
CA ASP A 309 -11.83 21.86 12.20
C ASP A 309 -10.92 21.74 13.43
N ILE A 310 -10.01 20.75 13.41
CA ILE A 310 -9.03 20.55 14.49
C ILE A 310 -8.13 21.79 14.62
N HIS A 311 -7.68 22.35 13.50
CA HIS A 311 -6.86 23.56 13.49
C HIS A 311 -7.61 24.76 14.11
N SER A 312 -8.85 25.01 13.69
CA SER A 312 -9.68 26.10 14.25
C SER A 312 -9.86 25.95 15.76
N ILE A 313 -10.17 24.73 16.21
CA ILE A 313 -10.37 24.43 17.63
C ILE A 313 -9.09 24.67 18.44
N CYS A 314 -7.94 24.25 17.91
CA CYS A 314 -6.65 24.45 18.56
C CYS A 314 -6.23 25.92 18.60
N ALA A 315 -6.51 26.70 17.56
CA ALA A 315 -6.18 28.11 17.49
C ALA A 315 -7.06 28.98 18.41
N GLU A 316 -8.36 28.66 18.50
CA GLU A 316 -9.33 29.44 19.27
C GLU A 316 -9.30 29.18 20.78
N ASN A 317 -8.90 27.97 21.20
CA ASN A 317 -9.02 27.53 22.59
C ASN A 317 -7.66 27.15 23.18
N PRO A 318 -7.15 27.83 24.23
CA PRO A 318 -5.86 27.51 24.85
C PRO A 318 -5.73 26.05 25.31
N LEU A 319 -6.75 25.52 26.00
CA LEU A 319 -6.92 24.09 26.23
C LEU A 319 -7.80 23.51 25.11
N SER A 320 -7.28 22.54 24.36
CA SER A 320 -8.09 21.85 23.37
C SER A 320 -7.71 20.38 23.20
N GLY A 321 -8.64 19.59 22.67
CA GLY A 321 -8.38 18.19 22.37
C GLY A 321 -9.09 17.70 21.11
N ALA A 322 -8.47 16.76 20.40
CA ALA A 322 -9.12 16.04 19.30
C ALA A 322 -8.93 14.54 19.44
N LEU A 323 -10.01 13.78 19.30
CA LEU A 323 -10.02 12.32 19.23
C LEU A 323 -10.54 11.87 17.87
N ILE A 324 -9.72 11.10 17.16
CA ILE A 324 -10.06 10.55 15.86
C ILE A 324 -10.10 9.03 15.97
N TYR A 325 -11.26 8.42 15.73
CA TYR A 325 -11.42 6.96 15.84
C TYR A 325 -11.97 6.34 14.56
N GLY A 326 -11.93 5.01 14.44
CA GLY A 326 -12.47 4.28 13.28
C GLY A 326 -11.64 3.04 12.94
N LYS A 327 -11.98 2.37 11.84
CA LYS A 327 -11.34 1.12 11.38
C LYS A 327 -9.86 1.29 11.02
N GLY A 328 -9.12 0.17 10.92
CA GLY A 328 -7.72 0.13 10.55
C GLY A 328 -7.48 0.73 9.16
N GLY A 329 -6.38 1.48 8.98
CA GLY A 329 -5.98 1.98 7.65
C GLY A 329 -6.78 3.17 7.08
N CYS A 330 -7.82 3.66 7.76
CA CYS A 330 -8.67 4.76 7.28
C CYS A 330 -8.03 6.17 7.23
N GLY A 331 -6.79 6.34 7.73
CA GLY A 331 -6.06 7.61 7.64
C GLY A 331 -5.93 8.43 8.94
N LYS A 332 -6.31 7.87 10.11
CA LYS A 332 -6.28 8.57 11.42
C LYS A 332 -4.89 9.16 11.75
N THR A 333 -3.86 8.31 11.73
CA THR A 333 -2.45 8.72 11.92
C THR A 333 -2.06 9.86 10.98
N ARG A 334 -2.53 9.82 9.73
CA ARG A 334 -2.20 10.82 8.71
C ARG A 334 -2.83 12.18 9.02
N ILE A 335 -4.06 12.20 9.54
CA ILE A 335 -4.71 13.42 10.01
C ILE A 335 -3.93 14.01 11.18
N LEU A 336 -3.58 13.20 12.20
CA LEU A 336 -2.79 13.66 13.34
C LEU A 336 -1.46 14.30 12.90
N TYR A 337 -0.78 13.69 11.93
CA TYR A 337 0.46 14.21 11.37
C TYR A 337 0.30 15.59 10.70
N GLU A 338 -0.79 15.84 9.99
CA GLU A 338 -1.04 17.17 9.41
C GLU A 338 -1.30 18.20 10.52
N CYS A 339 -2.10 17.84 11.54
CA CYS A 339 -2.37 18.73 12.67
C CYS A 339 -1.10 19.06 13.49
N ILE A 340 -0.20 18.10 13.68
CA ILE A 340 1.09 18.31 14.36
C ILE A 340 1.89 19.44 13.69
N ARG A 341 1.86 19.53 12.36
CA ARG A 341 2.60 20.55 11.61
C ARG A 341 2.12 21.95 11.97
N ASP A 342 0.81 22.14 12.07
CA ASP A 342 0.22 23.43 12.41
C ASP A 342 0.54 23.83 13.85
N LEU A 343 0.46 22.88 14.79
CA LEU A 343 0.86 23.12 16.18
C LEU A 343 2.36 23.48 16.31
N MET A 344 3.22 22.92 15.46
CA MET A 344 4.63 23.32 15.45
C MET A 344 4.86 24.74 14.96
N VAL A 345 4.03 25.26 14.05
CA VAL A 345 4.06 26.66 13.57
C VAL A 345 3.73 27.61 14.71
N GLU A 346 2.81 27.21 15.60
CA GLU A 346 2.37 27.99 16.75
C GLU A 346 3.29 27.86 17.99
N ASN A 347 4.50 27.32 17.81
CA ASN A 347 5.52 27.13 18.83
C ASN A 347 5.15 26.17 19.99
N TYR A 348 4.24 25.21 19.77
CA TYR A 348 4.01 24.15 20.75
C TYR A 348 5.20 23.19 20.86
N LYS A 349 5.46 22.73 22.09
CA LYS A 349 6.32 21.58 22.38
C LYS A 349 5.53 20.29 22.12
N VAL A 350 5.73 19.73 20.94
CA VAL A 350 5.06 18.51 20.47
C VAL A 350 5.76 17.27 21.05
N LEU A 351 5.01 16.43 21.75
CA LEU A 351 5.40 15.08 22.18
C LEU A 351 4.49 14.07 21.48
N ASP A 352 5.07 13.27 20.58
CA ASP A 352 4.34 12.34 19.71
C ASP A 352 4.70 10.88 20.02
N PHE A 353 3.67 10.14 20.44
CA PHE A 353 3.75 8.74 20.83
C PHE A 353 2.87 7.91 19.90
N THR A 354 3.42 6.82 19.37
CA THR A 354 2.63 5.86 18.59
C THR A 354 2.62 4.50 19.28
N GLY A 355 1.42 4.02 19.61
CA GLY A 355 1.20 2.68 20.12
C GLY A 355 1.42 1.63 19.02
N PHE A 356 2.29 0.67 19.29
CA PHE A 356 2.50 -0.52 18.49
C PHE A 356 2.77 -1.70 19.42
N ASP A 357 2.53 -2.92 18.93
CA ASP A 357 2.74 -4.21 19.61
C ASP A 357 4.18 -4.51 20.08
N SER A 358 5.10 -3.53 20.03
CA SER A 358 6.54 -3.69 20.29
C SER A 358 6.89 -3.79 21.78
N GLY A 359 6.01 -4.32 22.63
CA GLY A 359 6.29 -4.58 24.05
C GLY A 359 6.48 -3.33 24.93
N ARG A 360 5.99 -2.15 24.50
CA ARG A 360 6.07 -0.91 25.30
C ARG A 360 4.93 -0.82 26.31
N ASN A 361 5.24 -0.35 27.52
CA ASN A 361 4.26 -0.17 28.57
C ASN A 361 3.76 1.29 28.60
N TRP A 362 2.54 1.52 29.11
CA TRP A 362 1.99 2.87 29.34
C TRP A 362 2.94 3.76 30.17
N MET A 363 3.71 3.13 31.06
CA MET A 363 4.68 3.80 31.92
C MET A 363 5.83 4.46 31.13
N ASP A 364 6.17 3.93 29.95
CA ASP A 364 7.21 4.50 29.10
C ASP A 364 6.76 5.85 28.50
N VAL A 365 5.47 6.00 28.23
CA VAL A 365 4.87 7.28 27.80
C VAL A 365 4.99 8.30 28.91
N ILE A 366 4.63 7.95 30.15
CA ILE A 366 4.70 8.87 31.30
C ILE A 366 6.15 9.22 31.64
N LYS A 367 7.08 8.26 31.53
CA LYS A 367 8.52 8.50 31.65
C LYS A 367 8.98 9.59 30.69
N GLU A 368 8.67 9.46 29.41
CA GLU A 368 9.09 10.43 28.41
C GLU A 368 8.45 11.81 28.62
N ILE A 369 7.15 11.86 28.94
CA ILE A 369 6.48 13.12 29.26
C ILE A 369 7.22 13.78 30.43
N THR A 370 7.53 13.02 31.49
CA THR A 370 8.27 13.53 32.64
C THR A 370 9.67 14.01 32.24
N TYR A 371 10.44 13.18 31.54
CA TYR A 371 11.80 13.53 31.11
C TYR A 371 11.83 14.75 30.20
N CYS A 372 10.86 14.91 29.31
CA CYS A 372 10.73 16.11 28.47
C CYS A 372 10.33 17.35 29.27
N VAL A 373 9.33 17.23 30.15
CA VAL A 373 8.80 18.34 30.95
C VAL A 373 9.86 18.90 31.90
N PHE A 374 10.68 18.02 32.49
CA PHE A 374 11.80 18.38 33.35
C PHE A 374 13.14 18.50 32.61
N SER A 375 13.17 18.20 31.30
CA SER A 375 14.37 18.19 30.44
C SER A 375 15.56 17.43 31.01
N VAL A 376 15.29 16.25 31.57
CA VAL A 376 16.27 15.31 32.12
C VAL A 376 16.41 14.09 31.22
N SER A 377 17.60 13.48 31.16
CA SER A 377 17.75 12.14 30.59
C SER A 377 17.73 11.09 31.69
N GLU A 378 17.51 9.82 31.32
CA GLU A 378 17.48 8.71 32.30
C GLU A 378 18.77 8.63 33.14
N ASP A 379 19.93 8.82 32.53
CA ASP A 379 21.22 8.89 33.23
C ASP A 379 21.26 10.01 34.28
N MET A 380 20.66 11.17 33.99
CA MET A 380 20.61 12.29 34.93
C MET A 380 19.74 11.95 36.13
N VAL A 381 18.59 11.30 35.89
CA VAL A 381 17.68 10.86 36.94
C VAL A 381 18.34 9.80 37.82
N LEU A 382 19.05 8.85 37.23
CA LEU A 382 19.84 7.84 37.95
C LEU A 382 20.89 8.48 38.86
N ASP A 383 21.74 9.34 38.28
CA ASP A 383 22.80 10.00 39.02
C ASP A 383 22.23 10.88 40.15
N MET A 384 21.08 11.55 39.92
CA MET A 384 20.36 12.30 40.96
C MET A 384 19.85 11.41 42.09
N ILE A 385 19.11 10.34 41.78
CA ILE A 385 18.57 9.42 42.79
C ILE A 385 19.71 8.84 43.62
N CYS A 386 20.80 8.39 42.99
CA CYS A 386 21.96 7.86 43.70
C CYS A 386 22.60 8.91 44.61
N THR A 387 22.83 10.13 44.13
CA THR A 387 23.42 11.22 44.93
C THR A 387 22.55 11.55 46.14
N ILE A 388 21.22 11.52 45.98
CA ILE A 388 20.25 11.83 47.03
C ILE A 388 20.13 10.67 48.03
N GLU A 389 20.09 9.41 47.58
CA GLU A 389 19.97 8.22 48.45
C GLU A 389 21.26 7.93 49.24
N THR A 390 22.45 8.29 48.73
CA THR A 390 23.74 8.12 49.44
C THR A 390 23.96 9.12 50.57
N ASN A 391 23.25 10.25 50.53
CA ASN A 391 23.26 11.21 51.62
C ASN A 391 22.08 10.85 52.54
N THR A 392 22.35 10.63 53.83
CA THR A 392 21.34 10.22 54.85
C THR A 392 20.00 10.96 54.71
N PRO A 393 18.86 10.30 54.98
CA PRO A 393 17.53 10.79 54.61
C PRO A 393 17.25 12.18 55.18
N PHE A 394 17.07 13.15 54.27
CA PHE A 394 16.33 14.41 54.39
C PHE A 394 15.88 14.87 55.80
N ASP A 395 16.83 15.23 56.66
CA ASP A 395 16.54 15.96 57.90
C ASP A 395 16.78 17.46 57.70
N HIS A 396 15.98 18.15 56.88
CA HIS A 396 15.90 19.62 56.93
C HIS A 396 14.48 20.17 56.64
N ILE A 397 14.08 21.07 57.54
CA ILE A 397 12.76 21.69 57.75
C ILE A 397 12.51 22.88 56.78
N ASN A 398 13.44 23.21 55.87
CA ASN A 398 13.38 24.44 55.06
C ASN A 398 13.41 24.26 53.53
N GLU A 399 13.28 23.04 52.99
CA GLU A 399 13.03 22.87 51.55
C GLU A 399 11.52 22.90 51.25
N SER A 400 11.12 23.53 50.14
CA SER A 400 9.71 23.60 49.72
C SER A 400 9.13 22.19 49.54
N LEU A 401 7.86 21.99 49.93
CA LEU A 401 7.13 20.72 49.72
C LEU A 401 7.20 20.23 48.26
N GLU A 402 7.28 21.15 47.31
CA GLU A 402 7.36 20.90 45.88
C GLU A 402 8.61 20.12 45.44
N ASN A 403 9.77 20.33 46.09
CA ASN A 403 10.99 19.62 45.71
C ASN A 403 10.93 18.15 46.12
N LYS A 404 10.45 17.88 47.34
CA LYS A 404 10.26 16.49 47.84
C LYS A 404 9.27 15.69 46.99
N SER A 405 8.26 16.36 46.46
CA SER A 405 7.24 15.74 45.63
C SER A 405 7.76 15.41 44.23
N VAL A 406 8.56 16.29 43.60
CA VAL A 406 9.19 15.97 42.30
C VAL A 406 10.22 14.84 42.43
N TYR A 407 11.01 14.79 43.51
CA TYR A 407 11.90 13.65 43.73
C TYR A 407 11.13 12.35 43.94
N SER A 408 10.01 12.40 44.66
CA SER A 408 9.12 11.24 44.81
C SER A 408 8.59 10.78 43.46
N LEU A 409 8.26 11.71 42.54
CA LEU A 409 7.79 11.40 41.19
C LEU A 409 8.88 10.69 40.39
N LEU A 410 10.10 11.24 40.35
CA LEU A 410 11.22 10.64 39.63
C LEU A 410 11.63 9.27 40.20
N SER A 411 11.59 9.11 41.53
CA SER A 411 11.86 7.84 42.20
C SER A 411 10.80 6.79 41.86
N ALA A 412 9.51 7.16 41.89
CA ALA A 412 8.41 6.28 41.53
C ALA A 412 8.52 5.83 40.07
N ILE A 413 8.83 6.76 39.16
CA ILE A 413 9.06 6.48 37.74
C ILE A 413 10.22 5.51 37.53
N LYS A 414 11.32 5.68 38.26
CA LYS A 414 12.50 4.80 38.15
C LYS A 414 12.23 3.40 38.68
N LYS A 415 11.53 3.30 39.82
CA LYS A 415 11.20 2.03 40.48
C LYS A 415 10.02 1.30 39.85
N ASN A 416 9.38 1.91 38.85
CA ASN A 416 8.10 1.47 38.28
C ASN A 416 7.01 1.29 39.36
N ASP A 417 6.97 2.18 40.35
CA ASP A 417 5.96 2.16 41.42
C ASP A 417 4.69 2.88 40.98
N GLU A 418 3.77 2.12 40.38
CA GLU A 418 2.51 2.61 39.83
C GLU A 418 1.62 3.27 40.89
N SER A 419 1.53 2.66 42.07
CA SER A 419 0.66 3.13 43.16
C SER A 419 1.01 4.54 43.62
N ARG A 420 2.31 4.80 43.80
CA ARG A 420 2.83 6.09 44.23
C ARG A 420 2.81 7.12 43.10
N LEU A 421 2.92 6.67 41.85
CA LEU A 421 2.91 7.55 40.68
C LEU A 421 1.57 8.29 40.52
N VAL A 422 0.46 7.60 40.74
CA VAL A 422 -0.90 8.13 40.58
C VAL A 422 -1.15 9.33 41.50
N ASP A 423 -0.64 9.29 42.74
CA ASP A 423 -0.75 10.39 43.70
C ASP A 423 0.10 11.63 43.32
N LEU A 424 1.04 11.46 42.38
CA LEU A 424 2.04 12.46 42.02
C LEU A 424 1.79 13.11 40.64
N TYR A 425 0.77 12.68 39.89
CA TYR A 425 0.44 13.24 38.57
C TYR A 425 0.22 14.75 38.55
N ASN A 426 -0.38 15.31 39.61
CA ASN A 426 -0.64 16.75 39.70
C ASN A 426 0.63 17.61 39.57
N ILE A 427 1.78 17.08 39.99
CA ILE A 427 3.09 17.75 39.87
C ILE A 427 3.46 17.89 38.39
N LEU A 428 3.26 16.83 37.63
CA LEU A 428 3.51 16.81 36.20
C LEU A 428 2.53 17.75 35.47
N PHE A 429 1.24 17.73 35.85
CA PHE A 429 0.22 18.58 35.25
C PHE A 429 0.50 20.07 35.47
N GLU A 430 0.90 20.49 36.67
CA GLU A 430 1.31 21.87 36.96
C GLU A 430 2.50 22.31 36.08
N LYS A 431 3.51 21.43 35.92
CA LYS A 431 4.70 21.77 35.13
C LYS A 431 4.40 21.81 33.62
N ILE A 432 3.50 20.95 33.14
CA ILE A 432 2.98 21.02 31.76
C ILE A 432 2.23 22.34 31.55
N ARG A 433 1.33 22.74 32.47
CA ARG A 433 0.52 23.96 32.33
C ARG A 433 1.35 25.22 32.10
N ASN A 434 2.51 25.34 32.74
CA ASN A 434 3.35 26.54 32.68
C ASN A 434 3.96 26.81 31.29
N LYS A 435 3.82 25.89 30.32
CA LYS A 435 4.36 26.03 28.97
C LYS A 435 3.37 25.53 27.92
N LYS A 436 3.62 25.84 26.66
CA LYS A 436 2.82 25.38 25.51
C LYS A 436 3.20 23.95 25.12
N TYR A 437 2.34 22.97 25.41
CA TYR A 437 2.57 21.56 25.03
C TYR A 437 1.49 21.01 24.11
N ALA A 438 1.88 20.13 23.21
CA ALA A 438 0.98 19.30 22.43
C ALA A 438 1.34 17.84 22.66
N LEU A 439 0.41 17.05 23.19
CA LEU A 439 0.57 15.63 23.48
C LEU A 439 -0.24 14.84 22.46
N ILE A 440 0.44 13.97 21.70
CA ILE A 440 -0.17 13.17 20.65
C ILE A 440 -0.01 11.70 20.98
N ILE A 441 -1.13 10.98 21.09
CA ILE A 441 -1.17 9.53 21.32
C ILE A 441 -1.89 8.87 20.14
N ASP A 442 -1.10 8.37 19.20
CA ASP A 442 -1.58 7.62 18.05
C ASP A 442 -1.71 6.12 18.41
N ASN A 443 -2.79 5.46 17.97
CA ASN A 443 -3.17 4.09 18.36
C ASN A 443 -3.25 3.91 19.89
N PHE A 444 -4.05 4.73 20.55
CA PHE A 444 -4.15 4.77 22.01
C PHE A 444 -4.56 3.41 22.61
N GLN A 445 -5.41 2.64 21.92
CA GLN A 445 -5.86 1.30 22.35
C GLN A 445 -4.75 0.25 22.45
N SER A 446 -3.57 0.53 21.89
CA SER A 446 -2.41 -0.38 22.01
C SER A 446 -1.73 -0.30 23.38
N TYR A 447 -2.08 0.68 24.23
CA TYR A 447 -1.56 0.81 25.59
C TYR A 447 -2.51 0.19 26.62
N SER A 448 -2.04 0.05 27.85
CA SER A 448 -2.87 -0.34 28.99
C SER A 448 -3.90 0.76 29.32
N PRO A 449 -5.09 0.40 29.84
CA PRO A 449 -6.08 1.36 30.32
C PRO A 449 -5.58 2.29 31.43
N MET A 450 -4.50 1.94 32.14
CA MET A 450 -3.84 2.87 33.09
C MET A 450 -3.43 4.20 32.46
N LEU A 451 -3.16 4.22 31.14
CA LEU A 451 -2.88 5.46 30.42
C LEU A 451 -4.15 6.31 30.21
N ILE A 452 -5.33 5.69 30.12
CA ILE A 452 -6.62 6.39 30.06
C ILE A 452 -6.82 7.18 31.35
N ASP A 453 -6.66 6.54 32.52
CA ASP A 453 -6.78 7.20 33.84
C ASP A 453 -5.85 8.43 33.94
N PHE A 454 -4.60 8.33 33.46
CA PHE A 454 -3.68 9.47 33.42
C PHE A 454 -4.24 10.65 32.60
N PHE A 455 -4.71 10.40 31.38
CA PHE A 455 -5.23 11.45 30.50
C PHE A 455 -6.58 12.01 30.97
N GLU A 456 -7.47 11.19 31.50
CA GLU A 456 -8.74 11.65 32.06
C GLU A 456 -8.52 12.55 33.29
N ARG A 457 -7.60 12.17 34.20
CA ARG A 457 -7.20 13.01 35.33
C ARG A 457 -6.58 14.32 34.86
N MET A 458 -5.74 14.29 33.83
CA MET A 458 -5.12 15.48 33.27
C MET A 458 -6.16 16.43 32.66
N ILE A 459 -7.10 15.91 31.87
CA ILE A 459 -8.20 16.68 31.27
C ILE A 459 -9.05 17.31 32.38
N SER A 460 -9.45 16.51 33.39
CA SER A 460 -10.21 16.99 34.54
C SER A 460 -9.46 18.07 35.32
N TYR A 461 -8.16 17.88 35.57
CA TYR A 461 -7.33 18.85 36.25
C TYR A 461 -7.26 20.18 35.48
N PHE A 462 -7.06 20.16 34.16
CA PHE A 462 -6.97 21.37 33.35
C PHE A 462 -8.30 22.09 33.17
N LEU A 463 -9.41 21.36 33.00
CA LEU A 463 -10.76 21.95 32.93
C LEU A 463 -11.15 22.66 34.23
N ASN A 464 -10.71 22.15 35.37
CA ASN A 464 -10.95 22.75 36.68
C ASN A 464 -9.89 23.79 37.08
N CYS A 465 -8.88 24.05 36.24
CA CYS A 465 -7.81 24.98 36.55
C CYS A 465 -8.25 26.43 36.28
N THR A 466 -8.16 27.29 37.29
CA THR A 466 -8.45 28.73 37.15
C THR A 466 -7.30 29.52 36.52
N ARG A 467 -6.11 28.91 36.40
CA ARG A 467 -4.90 29.52 35.84
C ARG A 467 -4.81 29.20 34.35
N SER A 468 -4.12 30.05 33.58
CA SER A 468 -3.96 29.86 32.12
C SER A 468 -3.37 28.49 31.78
N VAL A 469 -4.02 27.76 30.88
CA VAL A 469 -3.59 26.46 30.35
C VAL A 469 -3.39 26.60 28.84
N ASP A 470 -2.25 26.17 28.31
CA ASP A 470 -2.01 26.15 26.86
C ASP A 470 -1.54 24.76 26.41
N VAL A 471 -2.48 23.82 26.33
CA VAL A 471 -2.22 22.39 26.14
C VAL A 471 -3.15 21.82 25.06
N LYS A 472 -2.56 21.07 24.12
CA LYS A 472 -3.26 20.39 23.02
C LYS A 472 -3.16 18.88 23.21
N LEU A 473 -4.30 18.19 23.16
CA LEU A 473 -4.35 16.73 23.32
C LEU A 473 -4.91 16.09 22.05
N LEU A 474 -4.10 15.34 21.31
CA LEU A 474 -4.54 14.68 20.09
C LEU A 474 -4.44 13.17 20.22
N PHE A 475 -5.54 12.46 19.96
CA PHE A 475 -5.63 11.01 20.12
C PHE A 475 -6.10 10.35 18.83
N SER A 476 -5.60 9.14 18.56
CA SER A 476 -6.26 8.24 17.62
C SER A 476 -6.57 6.89 18.23
N ILE A 477 -7.70 6.30 17.84
CA ILE A 477 -8.11 4.94 18.27
C ILE A 477 -8.49 4.09 17.07
N ASN A 478 -7.91 2.88 16.97
CA ASN A 478 -8.41 1.84 16.07
C ASN A 478 -9.44 0.98 16.79
N VAL A 479 -10.72 1.11 16.40
CA VAL A 479 -11.82 0.41 17.06
C VAL A 479 -11.75 -1.11 16.90
N GLU A 480 -11.18 -1.60 15.79
CA GLU A 480 -11.03 -3.03 15.51
C GLU A 480 -9.99 -3.72 16.41
N LEU A 481 -9.16 -2.94 17.11
CA LEU A 481 -8.11 -3.44 18.02
C LEU A 481 -8.43 -3.12 19.49
N ILE A 482 -9.67 -2.75 19.80
CA ILE A 482 -10.11 -2.54 21.19
C ILE A 482 -10.44 -3.91 21.79
N TYR A 483 -9.63 -4.34 22.75
CA TYR A 483 -9.89 -5.54 23.55
C TYR A 483 -10.34 -5.22 24.99
N ASN A 484 -10.23 -3.96 25.42
CA ASN A 484 -10.71 -3.48 26.72
C ASN A 484 -11.72 -2.36 26.51
N ASN A 485 -12.91 -2.51 27.10
CA ASN A 485 -14.04 -1.59 26.98
C ASN A 485 -13.77 -0.17 27.52
N GLU A 486 -12.78 0.02 28.39
CA GLU A 486 -12.39 1.34 28.90
C GLU A 486 -11.99 2.31 27.77
N PHE A 487 -11.45 1.80 26.64
CA PHE A 487 -11.18 2.64 25.47
C PHE A 487 -12.46 3.08 24.75
N THR A 488 -13.49 2.24 24.74
CA THR A 488 -14.82 2.59 24.20
C THR A 488 -15.50 3.62 25.10
N GLU A 489 -15.40 3.44 26.42
CA GLU A 489 -15.88 4.40 27.40
C GLU A 489 -15.16 5.75 27.26
N PHE A 490 -13.83 5.74 27.07
CA PHE A 490 -13.06 6.95 26.80
C PHE A 490 -13.54 7.69 25.54
N ILE A 491 -13.87 6.98 24.45
CA ILE A 491 -14.47 7.62 23.25
C ILE A 491 -15.79 8.30 23.63
N GLY A 492 -16.66 7.63 24.39
CA GLY A 492 -17.93 8.19 24.86
C GLY A 492 -17.75 9.42 25.75
N ASN A 493 -16.83 9.35 26.71
CA ASN A 493 -16.47 10.45 27.62
C ASN A 493 -15.92 11.64 26.82
N PHE A 494 -14.99 11.40 25.90
CA PHE A 494 -14.42 12.46 25.05
C PHE A 494 -15.49 13.08 24.13
N MET A 495 -16.39 12.28 23.57
CA MET A 495 -17.51 12.77 22.77
C MET A 495 -18.45 13.64 23.60
N SER A 496 -18.68 13.34 24.88
CA SER A 496 -19.49 14.18 25.76
C SER A 496 -18.90 15.59 25.96
N LEU A 497 -17.56 15.73 25.94
CA LEU A 497 -16.86 17.01 26.02
C LEU A 497 -17.11 17.89 24.78
N THR A 498 -17.49 17.29 23.64
CA THR A 498 -17.78 18.03 22.40
C THR A 498 -19.15 18.71 22.41
N GLY A 499 -20.07 18.30 23.29
CA GLY A 499 -21.48 18.68 23.24
C GLY A 499 -21.84 20.02 23.86
N LYS A 500 -21.90 21.10 23.05
CA LYS A 500 -23.07 21.99 22.82
C LYS A 500 -22.76 23.33 22.13
N ASN A 501 -21.50 23.68 21.90
CA ASN A 501 -21.09 24.80 21.05
C ASN A 501 -19.66 24.52 20.56
N ILE A 502 -19.30 25.03 19.38
CA ILE A 502 -17.92 25.02 18.82
C ILE A 502 -16.90 25.63 19.82
N SER A 503 -17.38 26.32 20.86
CA SER A 503 -16.60 26.88 21.97
C SER A 503 -16.14 25.88 23.05
N SER A 504 -16.36 24.56 22.92
CA SER A 504 -15.96 23.60 23.97
C SER A 504 -14.45 23.29 23.98
N GLY A 505 -13.74 23.60 22.91
CA GLY A 505 -12.31 23.26 22.76
C GLY A 505 -12.03 21.78 22.45
N PHE A 506 -13.06 20.92 22.32
CA PHE A 506 -12.87 19.49 22.05
C PHE A 506 -13.55 19.02 20.75
N TYR A 507 -12.88 18.13 20.01
CA TYR A 507 -13.32 17.55 18.74
C TYR A 507 -13.30 16.03 18.77
N CYS A 508 -14.36 15.36 18.34
CA CYS A 508 -14.40 13.89 18.26
C CYS A 508 -15.02 13.47 16.93
N LYS A 509 -14.33 12.62 16.16
CA LYS A 509 -14.82 12.20 14.83
C LYS A 509 -14.40 10.78 14.46
N GLU A 510 -15.36 10.05 13.91
CA GLU A 510 -15.13 8.75 13.27
C GLU A 510 -14.65 8.91 11.81
N ILE A 511 -13.67 8.10 11.40
CA ILE A 511 -13.09 8.07 10.06
C ILE A 511 -13.32 6.71 9.41
N SER A 512 -13.99 6.73 8.26
CA SER A 512 -14.35 5.55 7.46
C SER A 512 -13.53 5.36 6.18
N GLY A 513 -12.57 6.24 5.87
CA GLY A 513 -11.76 6.19 4.64
C GLY A 513 -12.28 7.13 3.55
N PHE A 514 -12.12 6.76 2.28
CA PHE A 514 -12.64 7.55 1.15
C PHE A 514 -14.15 7.40 1.01
N ASN A 515 -14.85 8.50 0.68
CA ASN A 515 -16.30 8.49 0.53
C ASN A 515 -16.76 7.98 -0.86
N SER A 516 -15.83 7.84 -1.81
CA SER A 516 -16.13 7.46 -3.19
C SER A 516 -14.94 6.77 -3.86
N VAL A 517 -15.23 5.92 -4.84
CA VAL A 517 -14.19 5.26 -5.64
C VAL A 517 -13.40 6.26 -6.47
N GLU A 518 -14.01 7.38 -6.86
CA GLU A 518 -13.32 8.48 -7.57
C GLU A 518 -12.19 9.07 -6.72
N GLN A 519 -12.41 9.29 -5.43
CA GLN A 519 -11.36 9.75 -4.50
C GLN A 519 -10.25 8.69 -4.35
N ALA A 520 -10.63 7.41 -4.19
CA ALA A 520 -9.69 6.29 -4.13
C ALA A 520 -8.82 6.21 -5.40
N MET A 521 -9.43 6.39 -6.58
CA MET A 521 -8.73 6.41 -7.86
C MET A 521 -7.73 7.56 -7.96
N VAL A 522 -8.11 8.77 -7.55
CA VAL A 522 -7.22 9.94 -7.56
C VAL A 522 -6.04 9.73 -6.61
N PHE A 523 -6.30 9.18 -5.43
CA PHE A 523 -5.24 8.86 -4.46
C PHE A 523 -4.27 7.80 -5.01
N LEU A 524 -4.80 6.71 -5.58
CA LEU A 524 -3.99 5.63 -6.17
C LEU A 524 -3.18 6.13 -7.38
N ALA A 525 -3.78 6.93 -8.26
CA ALA A 525 -3.09 7.52 -9.41
C ALA A 525 -1.95 8.46 -8.95
N SER A 526 -2.19 9.25 -7.91
CA SER A 526 -1.19 10.15 -7.32
C SER A 526 0.00 9.37 -6.76
N LYS A 527 -0.26 8.26 -6.06
CA LYS A 527 0.77 7.33 -5.55
C LYS A 527 1.61 6.72 -6.67
N LEU A 528 0.96 6.32 -7.76
CA LEU A 528 1.61 5.70 -8.92
C LEU A 528 2.20 6.73 -9.89
N ARG A 529 2.04 8.04 -9.62
CA ARG A 529 2.47 9.15 -10.49
C ARG A 529 1.89 9.07 -11.91
N LEU A 530 0.65 8.61 -12.00
CA LEU A 530 -0.10 8.52 -13.25
C LEU A 530 -1.00 9.74 -13.38
N SER A 531 -1.00 10.38 -14.56
CA SER A 531 -1.97 11.44 -14.86
C SER A 531 -3.38 10.89 -15.04
N LYS A 532 -3.48 9.65 -15.55
CA LYS A 532 -4.72 8.89 -15.69
C LYS A 532 -4.37 7.41 -15.80
N PHE A 533 -5.22 6.54 -15.27
CA PHE A 533 -5.10 5.11 -15.47
C PHE A 533 -5.43 4.70 -16.92
N PRO A 534 -4.67 3.77 -17.53
CA PRO A 534 -5.15 3.03 -18.69
C PRO A 534 -6.37 2.20 -18.28
N GLN A 535 -7.35 2.05 -19.17
CA GLN A 535 -8.60 1.33 -18.89
C GLN A 535 -9.32 1.79 -17.61
N TYR A 536 -9.37 3.11 -17.37
CA TYR A 536 -9.98 3.75 -16.18
C TYR A 536 -11.28 3.08 -15.70
N ASN A 537 -12.21 2.78 -16.61
CA ASN A 537 -13.51 2.18 -16.26
C ASN A 537 -13.38 0.76 -15.70
N GLN A 538 -12.42 -0.05 -16.18
CA GLN A 538 -12.20 -1.39 -15.65
C GLN A 538 -11.59 -1.33 -14.26
N ILE A 539 -10.59 -0.47 -14.05
CA ILE A 539 -9.99 -0.28 -12.73
C ILE A 539 -11.03 0.27 -11.75
N LYS A 540 -11.84 1.23 -12.18
CA LYS A 540 -12.98 1.73 -11.41
C LYS A 540 -13.93 0.60 -11.02
N SER A 541 -14.32 -0.24 -11.98
CA SER A 541 -15.19 -1.40 -11.73
C SER A 541 -14.57 -2.42 -10.78
N ILE A 542 -13.24 -2.62 -10.79
CA ILE A 542 -12.55 -3.48 -9.83
C ILE A 542 -12.62 -2.88 -8.42
N LEU A 543 -12.33 -1.58 -8.26
CA LEU A 543 -12.43 -0.91 -6.96
C LEU A 543 -13.87 -0.84 -6.44
N GLU A 544 -14.85 -0.62 -7.32
CA GLU A 544 -16.28 -0.66 -7.02
C GLU A 544 -16.72 -2.07 -6.59
N GLY A 545 -16.42 -3.09 -7.39
CA GLY A 545 -16.82 -4.48 -7.13
C GLY A 545 -16.20 -5.05 -5.85
N LYS A 546 -14.98 -4.61 -5.50
CA LYS A 546 -14.28 -5.02 -4.29
C LYS A 546 -14.47 -4.05 -3.11
N HIS A 547 -15.21 -2.96 -3.27
CA HIS A 547 -15.39 -1.90 -2.27
C HIS A 547 -14.08 -1.35 -1.66
N ILE A 548 -13.05 -1.15 -2.48
CA ILE A 548 -11.72 -0.68 -2.04
C ILE A 548 -11.76 0.84 -1.80
N LEU A 549 -12.08 1.25 -0.59
CA LEU A 549 -12.10 2.65 -0.15
C LEU A 549 -11.08 2.97 0.95
N ASN A 550 -10.36 1.96 1.44
CA ASN A 550 -9.39 2.09 2.51
C ASN A 550 -8.04 2.66 1.98
N PRO A 551 -7.58 3.83 2.47
CA PRO A 551 -6.33 4.44 2.00
C PRO A 551 -5.09 3.55 2.17
N LYS A 552 -4.99 2.79 3.27
CA LYS A 552 -3.83 1.91 3.52
C LYS A 552 -3.79 0.74 2.55
N LEU A 553 -4.95 0.18 2.22
CA LEU A 553 -5.04 -0.88 1.21
C LEU A 553 -4.66 -0.35 -0.17
N LEU A 554 -5.10 0.86 -0.55
CA LEU A 554 -4.70 1.49 -1.80
C LEU A 554 -3.19 1.74 -1.87
N GLU A 555 -2.57 2.11 -0.76
CA GLU A 555 -1.11 2.22 -0.65
C GLU A 555 -0.41 0.87 -0.90
N GLN A 556 -0.89 -0.21 -0.27
CA GLN A 556 -0.35 -1.56 -0.48
C GLN A 556 -0.54 -2.06 -1.92
N ILE A 557 -1.68 -1.73 -2.53
CA ILE A 557 -1.92 -2.01 -3.96
C ILE A 557 -0.90 -1.23 -4.80
N ALA A 558 -0.68 0.06 -4.55
CA ALA A 558 0.30 0.84 -5.29
C ALA A 558 1.71 0.25 -5.20
N ASP A 559 2.16 -0.08 -3.99
CA ASP A 559 3.48 -0.66 -3.75
C ASP A 559 3.62 -2.04 -4.41
N TYR A 560 2.55 -2.86 -4.37
CA TYR A 560 2.50 -4.14 -5.07
C TYR A 560 2.61 -3.98 -6.59
N LEU A 561 1.90 -3.02 -7.18
CA LEU A 561 1.96 -2.75 -8.62
C LEU A 561 3.34 -2.30 -9.08
N VAL A 562 4.03 -1.48 -8.29
CA VAL A 562 5.41 -1.07 -8.57
C VAL A 562 6.37 -2.26 -8.44
N THR A 563 6.24 -3.05 -7.37
CA THR A 563 7.08 -4.23 -7.12
C THR A 563 6.92 -5.30 -8.19
N GLN A 564 5.70 -5.47 -8.71
CA GLN A 564 5.41 -6.39 -9.81
C GLN A 564 5.70 -5.79 -11.19
N GLU A 565 6.37 -4.63 -11.28
CA GLU A 565 6.70 -3.92 -12.52
C GLU A 565 5.47 -3.66 -13.42
N CYS A 566 4.28 -3.60 -12.82
CA CYS A 566 3.03 -3.22 -13.50
C CYS A 566 2.97 -1.71 -13.69
N VAL A 567 3.67 -0.97 -12.84
CA VAL A 567 3.94 0.46 -13.00
C VAL A 567 5.44 0.69 -12.81
N VAL A 568 6.09 1.27 -13.82
CA VAL A 568 7.50 1.64 -13.78
C VAL A 568 7.60 3.13 -13.53
N LEU A 569 8.32 3.51 -12.46
CA LEU A 569 8.53 4.92 -12.13
C LEU A 569 9.83 5.41 -12.79
N ARG A 570 9.74 6.36 -13.74
CA ARG A 570 10.89 7.05 -14.36
C ARG A 570 10.70 8.57 -14.23
N GLU A 571 11.74 9.29 -13.81
CA GLU A 571 11.75 10.77 -13.79
C GLU A 571 10.50 11.44 -13.18
N GLN A 572 10.06 10.96 -12.00
CA GLN A 572 8.86 11.47 -11.29
C GLN A 572 7.52 11.22 -12.02
N LYS A 573 7.47 10.33 -13.02
CA LYS A 573 6.25 9.86 -13.68
C LYS A 573 6.15 8.33 -13.63
N GLY A 574 4.92 7.83 -13.52
CA GLY A 574 4.61 6.42 -13.66
C GLY A 574 4.24 6.08 -15.09
N PHE A 575 4.66 4.90 -15.52
CA PHE A 575 4.34 4.33 -16.82
C PHE A 575 3.78 2.92 -16.63
N VAL A 576 2.71 2.58 -17.34
CA VAL A 576 2.14 1.23 -17.35
C VAL A 576 2.64 0.52 -18.60
N PRO A 577 3.61 -0.41 -18.50
CA PRO A 577 4.17 -1.09 -19.67
C PRO A 577 3.23 -2.17 -20.25
N ASP A 578 2.32 -2.69 -19.42
CA ASP A 578 1.40 -3.76 -19.76
C ASP A 578 0.08 -3.61 -18.99
N THR A 579 -0.97 -3.20 -19.70
CA THR A 579 -2.29 -2.97 -19.13
C THR A 579 -2.98 -4.26 -18.69
N GLU A 580 -2.77 -5.39 -19.39
CA GLU A 580 -3.36 -6.68 -18.99
C GLU A 580 -2.74 -7.19 -17.69
N ARG A 581 -1.41 -7.07 -17.57
CA ARG A 581 -0.69 -7.40 -16.34
C ARG A 581 -1.14 -6.52 -15.18
N LEU A 582 -1.34 -5.22 -15.42
CA LEU A 582 -1.90 -4.29 -14.43
C LEU A 582 -3.27 -4.77 -13.93
N ILE A 583 -4.23 -5.04 -14.82
CA ILE A 583 -5.58 -5.51 -14.46
C ILE A 583 -5.51 -6.85 -13.71
N LYS A 584 -4.63 -7.76 -14.13
CA LYS A 584 -4.43 -9.05 -13.45
C LYS A 584 -3.88 -8.88 -12.04
N CYS A 585 -2.93 -7.96 -11.84
CA CYS A 585 -2.36 -7.68 -10.52
C CYS A 585 -3.33 -6.92 -9.61
N MET A 586 -4.13 -5.99 -10.14
CA MET A 586 -5.23 -5.33 -9.42
C MET A 586 -6.28 -6.32 -8.90
N ASN A 587 -6.46 -7.44 -9.59
CA ASN A 587 -7.39 -8.48 -9.19
C ASN A 587 -6.85 -9.40 -8.08
N LYS A 588 -5.57 -9.33 -7.71
CA LYS A 588 -4.97 -10.18 -6.66
C LYS A 588 -4.92 -9.49 -5.30
N VAL A 589 -4.82 -10.29 -4.23
CA VAL A 589 -4.48 -9.81 -2.88
C VAL A 589 -3.02 -9.36 -2.84
N PRO A 590 -2.71 -8.13 -2.40
CA PRO A 590 -1.34 -7.72 -2.14
C PRO A 590 -0.71 -8.59 -1.03
N PRO A 591 0.52 -9.11 -1.19
CA PRO A 591 1.16 -9.96 -0.17
C PRO A 591 1.32 -9.28 1.20
N GLU A 592 1.49 -7.95 1.23
CA GLU A 592 1.55 -7.22 2.50
C GLU A 592 0.20 -7.17 3.21
N TYR A 593 -0.91 -7.05 2.47
CA TYR A 593 -2.25 -7.15 3.04
C TYR A 593 -2.47 -8.53 3.67
N GLU A 594 -2.14 -9.59 2.93
CA GLU A 594 -2.24 -10.97 3.41
C GLU A 594 -1.47 -11.17 4.72
N ARG A 595 -0.21 -10.70 4.79
CA ARG A 595 0.62 -10.78 6.00
C ARG A 595 0.02 -10.04 7.18
N LEU A 596 -0.44 -8.80 6.97
CA LEU A 596 -1.03 -7.96 8.02
C LEU A 596 -2.36 -8.51 8.52
N PHE A 597 -3.24 -8.93 7.61
CA PHE A 597 -4.52 -9.54 7.95
C PHE A 597 -4.31 -10.83 8.73
N LYS A 598 -3.41 -11.70 8.25
CA LYS A 598 -3.06 -12.95 8.94
C LYS A 598 -2.55 -12.68 10.36
N PHE A 599 -1.59 -11.77 10.52
CA PHE A 599 -1.03 -11.43 11.84
C PHE A 599 -2.12 -10.91 12.80
N ASN A 600 -2.98 -10.00 12.34
CA ASN A 600 -4.06 -9.44 13.17
C ASN A 600 -5.09 -10.51 13.55
N TYR A 601 -5.44 -11.39 12.60
CA TYR A 601 -6.39 -12.47 12.85
C TYR A 601 -5.82 -13.53 13.79
N GLU A 602 -4.54 -13.89 13.65
CA GLU A 602 -3.86 -14.82 14.56
C GLU A 602 -3.86 -14.29 16.00
N LYS A 603 -3.58 -13.00 16.20
CA LYS A 603 -3.69 -12.36 17.53
C LYS A 603 -5.10 -12.36 18.09
N PHE A 604 -6.09 -12.02 17.25
CA PHE A 604 -7.50 -12.10 17.63
C PHE A 604 -7.86 -13.54 18.05
N LEU A 605 -7.40 -14.54 17.31
CA LEU A 605 -7.63 -15.95 17.61
C LEU A 605 -6.89 -16.42 18.88
N GLU A 606 -5.69 -15.93 19.16
CA GLU A 606 -4.96 -16.21 20.40
C GLU A 606 -5.75 -15.74 21.63
N ILE A 607 -6.30 -14.52 21.58
CA ILE A 607 -7.11 -13.92 22.65
C ILE A 607 -8.43 -14.68 22.82
N HIS A 608 -9.07 -15.08 21.72
CA HIS A 608 -10.37 -15.76 21.70
C HIS A 608 -10.25 -17.25 21.35
N SER A 609 -9.19 -17.91 21.83
CA SER A 609 -8.86 -19.29 21.43
C SER A 609 -9.93 -20.32 21.75
N SER A 610 -10.76 -20.08 22.78
CA SER A 610 -11.92 -20.91 23.13
C SER A 610 -13.03 -20.90 22.06
N GLN A 611 -13.10 -19.85 21.23
CA GLN A 611 -14.12 -19.67 20.18
C GLN A 611 -13.63 -20.09 18.78
N ALA A 612 -12.42 -20.64 18.66
CA ALA A 612 -11.78 -20.95 17.38
C ALA A 612 -12.64 -21.80 16.44
N GLU A 613 -13.27 -22.87 16.96
CA GLU A 613 -14.15 -23.74 16.17
C GLU A 613 -15.45 -23.03 15.75
N ALA A 614 -15.99 -22.16 16.61
CA ALA A 614 -17.17 -21.36 16.29
C ALA A 614 -16.88 -20.36 15.17
N PHE A 615 -15.73 -19.68 15.21
CA PHE A 615 -15.28 -18.80 14.13
C PHE A 615 -15.11 -19.57 12.82
N LYS A 616 -14.44 -20.73 12.87
CA LYS A 616 -14.27 -21.57 11.68
C LYS A 616 -15.62 -21.99 11.08
N LEU A 617 -16.60 -22.37 11.91
CA LEU A 617 -17.94 -22.70 11.44
C LEU A 617 -18.62 -21.49 10.78
N ILE A 618 -18.54 -20.30 11.40
CA ILE A 618 -19.08 -19.05 10.83
C ILE A 618 -18.49 -18.77 9.44
N PHE A 619 -17.16 -18.83 9.30
CA PHE A 619 -16.51 -18.64 8.00
C PHE A 619 -16.86 -19.74 7.00
N SER A 620 -17.11 -20.97 7.47
CA SER A 620 -17.53 -22.08 6.63
C SER A 620 -18.96 -21.86 6.09
N VAL A 621 -19.86 -21.31 6.90
CA VAL A 621 -21.21 -20.91 6.45
C VAL A 621 -21.11 -19.75 5.45
N LEU A 622 -20.32 -18.72 5.74
CA LEU A 622 -20.05 -17.63 4.78
C LEU A 622 -19.43 -18.12 3.47
N TYR A 623 -18.57 -19.15 3.54
CA TYR A 623 -17.99 -19.78 2.37
C TYR A 623 -19.02 -20.45 1.47
N LEU A 624 -20.09 -21.00 2.02
CA LEU A 624 -21.12 -21.65 1.22
C LEU A 624 -22.25 -20.69 0.78
N PHE A 625 -22.62 -19.71 1.62
CA PHE A 625 -23.81 -18.89 1.41
C PHE A 625 -23.54 -17.41 1.10
N GLU A 626 -22.29 -16.93 1.18
CA GLU A 626 -21.83 -15.51 1.07
C GLU A 626 -22.28 -14.63 2.22
N ARG A 627 -23.46 -14.90 2.76
CA ARG A 627 -24.05 -14.18 3.89
C ARG A 627 -24.61 -15.16 4.91
N ILE A 628 -24.63 -14.70 6.16
CA ILE A 628 -25.34 -15.37 7.26
C ILE A 628 -26.60 -14.57 7.52
N GLU A 629 -27.73 -15.26 7.54
CA GLU A 629 -29.08 -14.70 7.78
C GLU A 629 -29.71 -15.51 8.91
N ASN A 630 -30.89 -15.12 9.39
CA ASN A 630 -31.54 -15.77 10.53
C ASN A 630 -31.74 -17.28 10.32
N GLU A 631 -32.09 -17.69 9.10
CA GLU A 631 -32.26 -19.09 8.71
C GLU A 631 -30.96 -19.87 8.88
N HIS A 632 -29.82 -19.26 8.57
CA HIS A 632 -28.49 -19.83 8.74
C HIS A 632 -28.08 -19.89 10.22
N ILE A 633 -28.35 -18.83 10.99
CA ILE A 633 -28.07 -18.79 12.43
C ILE A 633 -28.81 -19.92 13.15
N ASP A 634 -30.10 -20.06 12.86
CA ASP A 634 -30.96 -21.12 13.40
C ASP A 634 -30.49 -22.51 12.96
N ALA A 635 -30.24 -22.71 11.66
CA ALA A 635 -29.92 -24.03 11.11
C ALA A 635 -28.56 -24.55 11.57
N PHE A 636 -27.56 -23.68 11.72
CA PHE A 636 -26.21 -24.06 12.13
C PHE A 636 -25.93 -23.86 13.62
N GLU A 637 -26.93 -23.39 14.39
CA GLU A 637 -26.83 -23.06 15.82
C GLU A 637 -25.69 -22.07 16.10
N LEU A 638 -25.54 -21.07 15.22
CA LEU A 638 -24.45 -20.10 15.31
C LEU A 638 -24.65 -19.23 16.55
N GLN A 639 -23.64 -19.22 17.41
CA GLN A 639 -23.67 -18.48 18.67
C GLN A 639 -23.56 -16.97 18.40
N SER A 640 -24.38 -16.17 19.10
CA SER A 640 -24.40 -14.72 18.94
C SER A 640 -23.10 -14.04 19.40
N GLU A 641 -22.45 -14.58 20.44
CA GLU A 641 -21.19 -14.05 20.98
C GLU A 641 -20.05 -14.08 19.94
N PRO A 642 -19.70 -15.23 19.31
CA PRO A 642 -18.72 -15.28 18.22
C PRO A 642 -19.04 -14.36 17.03
N ILE A 643 -20.29 -14.27 16.61
CA ILE A 643 -20.70 -13.34 15.54
C ILE A 643 -20.44 -11.89 15.98
N GLY A 644 -20.81 -11.54 17.21
CA GLY A 644 -20.57 -10.23 17.79
C GLY A 644 -19.07 -9.88 17.85
N LEU A 645 -18.22 -10.82 18.30
CA LEU A 645 -16.77 -10.64 18.33
C LEU A 645 -16.21 -10.37 16.93
N LEU A 646 -16.59 -11.18 15.93
CA LEU A 646 -16.14 -10.98 14.55
C LEU A 646 -16.61 -9.64 13.96
N CYS A 647 -17.81 -9.17 14.32
CA CYS A 647 -18.33 -7.87 13.91
C CYS A 647 -17.55 -6.72 14.56
N ASN A 648 -17.35 -6.79 15.88
CA ASN A 648 -16.69 -5.74 16.66
C ASN A 648 -15.23 -5.53 16.23
N HIS A 649 -14.57 -6.60 15.79
CA HIS A 649 -13.19 -6.56 15.30
C HIS A 649 -13.09 -6.39 13.77
N GLY A 650 -14.18 -6.07 13.08
CA GLY A 650 -14.18 -5.72 11.64
C GLY A 650 -13.86 -6.88 10.69
N ILE A 651 -13.92 -8.13 11.16
CA ILE A 651 -13.66 -9.31 10.32
C ILE A 651 -14.88 -9.61 9.43
N ILE A 652 -16.08 -9.43 10.00
CA ILE A 652 -17.37 -9.45 9.29
C ILE A 652 -18.14 -8.16 9.60
N ILE A 653 -19.14 -7.85 8.79
CA ILE A 653 -20.03 -6.69 8.93
C ILE A 653 -21.48 -7.13 8.91
N ASN A 654 -22.33 -6.40 9.64
CA ASN A 654 -23.78 -6.54 9.53
C ASN A 654 -24.32 -5.60 8.44
N CYS A 655 -24.71 -6.18 7.32
CA CYS A 655 -25.35 -5.52 6.18
C CYS A 655 -26.89 -5.47 6.31
N GLY A 656 -27.45 -6.09 7.35
CA GLY A 656 -28.89 -6.19 7.59
C GLY A 656 -29.45 -5.08 8.48
N SER A 657 -30.76 -5.16 8.72
CA SER A 657 -31.42 -4.31 9.73
C SER A 657 -31.31 -4.97 11.11
N SER A 658 -31.59 -4.22 12.18
CA SER A 658 -31.59 -4.78 13.54
C SER A 658 -32.60 -5.92 13.72
N GLN A 659 -33.69 -5.94 12.95
CA GLN A 659 -34.71 -7.01 12.98
C GLN A 659 -34.36 -8.19 12.07
N PHE A 660 -33.58 -7.94 11.02
CA PHE A 660 -33.17 -8.94 10.02
C PHE A 660 -31.67 -8.80 9.80
N PRO A 661 -30.85 -9.33 10.73
CA PRO A 661 -29.41 -9.25 10.62
C PRO A 661 -28.93 -10.05 9.40
N SER A 662 -27.95 -9.53 8.70
CA SER A 662 -27.32 -10.18 7.55
C SER A 662 -25.84 -9.93 7.62
N TYR A 663 -25.04 -10.95 7.88
CA TYR A 663 -23.61 -10.80 8.08
C TYR A 663 -22.83 -11.22 6.85
N SER A 664 -21.84 -10.43 6.43
CA SER A 664 -20.90 -10.77 5.36
C SER A 664 -19.49 -10.33 5.73
N VAL A 665 -18.47 -10.74 4.98
CA VAL A 665 -17.16 -10.10 5.10
C VAL A 665 -17.20 -8.65 4.62
N ASP A 666 -16.39 -7.78 5.24
CA ASP A 666 -16.26 -6.36 4.83
C ASP A 666 -15.62 -6.22 3.45
N HIS A 667 -14.73 -7.15 3.10
CA HIS A 667 -13.97 -7.11 1.87
C HIS A 667 -13.65 -8.52 1.34
N ASP A 668 -13.79 -8.72 0.03
CA ASP A 668 -13.44 -9.98 -0.66
C ASP A 668 -11.99 -10.46 -0.40
N LEU A 669 -11.03 -9.53 -0.24
CA LEU A 669 -9.63 -9.86 0.03
C LEU A 669 -9.45 -10.50 1.40
N SER A 670 -10.20 -10.04 2.41
CA SER A 670 -10.21 -10.66 3.74
C SER A 670 -10.72 -12.09 3.66
N PHE A 671 -11.76 -12.32 2.87
CA PHE A 671 -12.33 -13.65 2.69
C PHE A 671 -11.42 -14.59 1.90
N GLU A 672 -10.74 -14.08 0.87
CA GLU A 672 -9.73 -14.84 0.13
C GLU A 672 -8.59 -15.26 1.07
N CYS A 673 -8.09 -14.34 1.93
CA CYS A 673 -7.10 -14.68 2.95
C CYS A 673 -7.61 -15.73 3.96
N LEU A 674 -8.85 -15.58 4.46
CA LEU A 674 -9.47 -16.54 5.37
C LEU A 674 -9.59 -17.94 4.75
N SER A 675 -9.97 -18.03 3.48
CA SER A 675 -10.28 -19.31 2.81
C SER A 675 -9.10 -19.98 2.09
N THR A 676 -8.01 -19.27 1.83
CA THR A 676 -6.85 -19.81 1.10
C THR A 676 -5.55 -19.86 1.90
N VAL A 677 -5.43 -19.05 2.95
CA VAL A 677 -4.19 -18.91 3.74
C VAL A 677 -4.38 -19.38 5.18
N ILE A 678 -5.52 -19.05 5.79
CA ILE A 678 -5.79 -19.33 7.21
C ILE A 678 -6.51 -20.68 7.37
N TYR A 679 -7.64 -20.87 6.68
CA TYR A 679 -8.44 -22.09 6.74
C TYR A 679 -8.50 -22.79 5.38
N ASN A 680 -7.91 -23.98 5.29
CA ASN A 680 -7.86 -24.74 4.04
C ASN A 680 -9.03 -25.74 3.86
N ASP A 681 -9.96 -25.80 4.82
CA ASP A 681 -10.99 -26.83 4.90
C ASP A 681 -12.40 -26.30 5.21
N LEU A 682 -12.65 -24.99 5.02
CA LEU A 682 -13.96 -24.36 5.28
C LEU A 682 -15.12 -25.09 4.61
N LEU A 683 -15.01 -25.42 3.32
CA LEU A 683 -16.03 -26.18 2.60
C LEU A 683 -16.31 -27.52 3.29
N LYS A 684 -15.26 -28.26 3.66
CA LYS A 684 -15.40 -29.56 4.32
C LYS A 684 -16.10 -29.42 5.67
N THR A 685 -15.78 -28.38 6.45
CA THR A 685 -16.39 -28.12 7.75
C THR A 685 -17.89 -27.88 7.65
N VAL A 686 -18.35 -26.96 6.80
CA VAL A 686 -19.81 -26.71 6.63
C VAL A 686 -20.50 -27.92 6.02
N SER A 687 -19.88 -28.59 5.05
CA SER A 687 -20.46 -29.78 4.42
C SER A 687 -20.63 -30.94 5.39
N LEU A 688 -19.70 -31.16 6.32
CA LEU A 688 -19.85 -32.18 7.38
C LEU A 688 -21.02 -31.84 8.29
N ARG A 689 -21.15 -30.56 8.70
CA ARG A 689 -22.26 -30.12 9.55
C ARG A 689 -23.61 -30.33 8.87
N ILE A 690 -23.71 -30.04 7.57
CA ILE A 690 -24.94 -30.25 6.79
C ILE A 690 -25.31 -31.75 6.71
N ILE A 691 -24.34 -32.60 6.39
CA ILE A 691 -24.59 -34.03 6.13
C ILE A 691 -24.80 -34.82 7.43
N ASP A 692 -24.02 -34.55 8.47
CA ASP A 692 -24.04 -35.36 9.69
C ASP A 692 -25.10 -34.91 10.71
N SER A 693 -25.65 -33.71 10.55
CA SER A 693 -26.71 -33.17 11.42
C SER A 693 -28.10 -33.22 10.77
N ASP A 694 -28.28 -33.99 9.69
CA ASP A 694 -29.54 -34.14 8.93
C ASP A 694 -30.18 -32.80 8.47
N LEU A 695 -29.36 -31.75 8.29
CA LEU A 695 -29.82 -30.45 7.81
C LEU A 695 -30.22 -30.48 6.33
N THR A 696 -30.05 -31.61 5.65
CA THR A 696 -30.38 -31.79 4.24
C THR A 696 -31.85 -31.60 3.92
N ASP A 697 -32.74 -31.87 4.88
CA ASP A 697 -34.20 -31.73 4.74
C ASP A 697 -34.77 -30.56 5.56
N ASN A 698 -33.91 -29.66 6.05
CA ASN A 698 -34.34 -28.52 6.86
C ASN A 698 -35.16 -27.54 6.03
N LYS A 699 -36.46 -27.43 6.32
CA LYS A 699 -37.40 -26.55 5.59
C LYS A 699 -37.03 -25.06 5.63
N ARG A 700 -36.22 -24.62 6.60
CA ARG A 700 -35.74 -23.23 6.71
C ARG A 700 -34.53 -22.96 5.82
N LEU A 701 -33.75 -23.99 5.49
CA LEU A 701 -32.56 -23.89 4.67
C LEU A 701 -32.88 -24.37 3.25
N TYR A 702 -33.35 -23.48 2.38
CA TYR A 702 -33.57 -23.85 0.98
C TYR A 702 -32.23 -24.10 0.30
N MET A 703 -31.90 -25.37 0.06
CA MET A 703 -30.66 -25.76 -0.59
C MET A 703 -30.95 -26.52 -1.88
N PRO A 704 -30.64 -25.94 -3.06
CA PRO A 704 -30.73 -26.65 -4.32
C PRO A 704 -29.96 -27.98 -4.28
N ARG A 705 -30.42 -28.98 -5.04
CA ARG A 705 -29.83 -30.32 -5.03
C ARG A 705 -28.33 -30.31 -5.36
N CYS A 706 -27.88 -29.39 -6.22
CA CYS A 706 -26.47 -29.24 -6.57
C CYS A 706 -25.59 -28.84 -5.36
N TYR A 707 -26.08 -28.01 -4.44
CA TYR A 707 -25.37 -27.66 -3.21
C TYR A 707 -25.28 -28.85 -2.24
N LEU A 708 -26.32 -29.69 -2.17
CA LEU A 708 -26.30 -30.94 -1.39
C LEU A 708 -25.26 -31.91 -1.95
N ASP A 709 -25.26 -32.09 -3.26
CA ASP A 709 -24.28 -32.94 -3.96
C ASP A 709 -22.86 -32.38 -3.80
N PHE A 710 -22.69 -31.05 -3.85
CA PHE A 710 -21.41 -30.40 -3.58
C PHE A 710 -20.88 -30.73 -2.18
N CYS A 711 -21.75 -30.65 -1.17
CA CYS A 711 -21.38 -31.01 0.19
C CYS A 711 -21.01 -32.49 0.31
N ARG A 712 -21.79 -33.40 -0.29
CA ARG A 712 -21.51 -34.84 -0.29
C ARG A 712 -20.16 -35.16 -0.90
N LEU A 713 -19.83 -34.51 -2.02
CA LEU A 713 -18.54 -34.62 -2.69
C LEU A 713 -17.40 -34.10 -1.82
N ALA A 714 -17.55 -32.92 -1.21
CA ALA A 714 -16.53 -32.31 -0.35
C ALA A 714 -16.18 -33.18 0.87
N CYS A 715 -17.15 -33.93 1.38
CA CYS A 715 -16.96 -34.85 2.50
C CYS A 715 -16.54 -36.27 2.08
N GLY A 716 -16.48 -36.57 0.78
CA GLY A 716 -16.25 -37.94 0.29
C GLY A 716 -17.38 -38.92 0.65
N LYS A 717 -18.59 -38.42 0.92
CA LYS A 717 -19.77 -39.21 1.33
C LYS A 717 -20.77 -39.44 0.17
N MET A 718 -20.44 -38.99 -1.03
CA MET A 718 -21.24 -39.18 -2.24
C MET A 718 -21.38 -40.67 -2.58
N LYS A 719 -22.61 -41.21 -2.53
CA LYS A 719 -22.85 -42.60 -2.97
C LYS A 719 -22.96 -42.68 -4.49
N PHE A 720 -22.66 -43.85 -5.04
CA PHE A 720 -22.76 -44.10 -6.49
C PHE A 720 -24.16 -43.76 -7.06
N ASP A 721 -25.24 -44.22 -6.40
CA ASP A 721 -26.61 -43.94 -6.85
C ASP A 721 -26.99 -42.46 -6.79
N GLU A 722 -26.37 -41.69 -5.90
CA GLU A 722 -26.56 -40.24 -5.81
C GLU A 722 -25.76 -39.52 -6.90
N LEU A 723 -24.51 -39.93 -7.13
CA LEU A 723 -23.64 -39.43 -8.21
C LEU A 723 -24.29 -39.57 -9.58
N VAL A 724 -24.99 -40.68 -9.80
CA VAL A 724 -25.75 -40.97 -11.03
C VAL A 724 -27.07 -40.20 -11.10
N LYS A 725 -27.59 -39.65 -10.00
CA LYS A 725 -28.79 -38.82 -10.00
C LYS A 725 -28.49 -37.32 -10.07
N THR A 726 -27.24 -36.91 -9.84
CA THR A 726 -26.84 -35.50 -9.99
C THR A 726 -27.12 -35.04 -11.42
N ASP A 727 -27.96 -34.02 -11.51
CA ASP A 727 -28.23 -33.30 -12.74
C ASP A 727 -27.15 -32.24 -12.92
N LEU A 728 -26.35 -32.42 -13.97
CA LEU A 728 -25.21 -31.58 -14.27
C LEU A 728 -25.61 -30.21 -14.83
N TYR A 729 -26.85 -30.04 -15.28
CA TYR A 729 -27.33 -28.74 -15.76
C TYR A 729 -27.69 -27.77 -14.62
N HIS A 730 -27.87 -28.27 -13.40
CA HIS A 730 -28.11 -27.46 -12.19
C HIS A 730 -26.83 -26.90 -11.55
N ILE A 731 -25.66 -27.13 -12.16
CA ILE A 731 -24.41 -26.50 -11.71
C ILE A 731 -24.45 -24.97 -11.81
N ASP A 732 -25.31 -24.41 -12.67
CA ASP A 732 -25.51 -22.98 -12.79
C ASP A 732 -26.22 -22.36 -11.59
N ASP A 733 -26.91 -23.17 -10.77
CA ASP A 733 -27.51 -22.74 -9.51
C ASP A 733 -26.44 -22.51 -8.42
N LEU A 734 -25.22 -23.04 -8.60
CA LEU A 734 -24.10 -22.76 -7.70
C LEU A 734 -23.56 -21.35 -7.95
N GLN A 735 -23.14 -20.68 -6.88
CA GLN A 735 -22.34 -19.46 -6.98
C GLN A 735 -21.06 -19.69 -7.80
N ASN A 736 -20.62 -18.66 -8.53
CA ASN A 736 -19.47 -18.75 -9.45
C ASN A 736 -18.19 -19.29 -8.78
N ARG A 737 -17.95 -18.91 -7.52
CA ARG A 737 -16.80 -19.39 -6.73
C ARG A 737 -16.84 -20.90 -6.43
N HIS A 738 -18.01 -21.53 -6.47
CA HIS A 738 -18.19 -22.97 -6.21
C HIS A 738 -18.19 -23.84 -7.46
N LYS A 739 -18.48 -23.27 -8.64
CA LYS A 739 -18.59 -24.03 -9.90
C LYS A 739 -17.34 -24.84 -10.21
N LEU A 740 -16.15 -24.24 -10.12
CA LEU A 740 -14.89 -24.94 -10.38
C LEU A 740 -14.53 -25.97 -9.29
N PRO A 741 -14.58 -25.64 -7.98
CA PRO A 741 -14.41 -26.65 -6.93
C PRO A 741 -15.36 -27.84 -7.05
N PHE A 742 -16.64 -27.61 -7.33
CA PHE A 742 -17.63 -28.65 -7.57
C PHE A 742 -17.22 -29.53 -8.75
N ALA A 743 -16.90 -28.92 -9.90
CA ALA A 743 -16.49 -29.65 -11.10
C ALA A 743 -15.28 -30.56 -10.86
N LYS A 744 -14.28 -30.09 -10.10
CA LYS A 744 -13.10 -30.88 -9.73
C LYS A 744 -13.44 -32.08 -8.86
N LEU A 745 -14.21 -31.87 -7.79
CA LEU A 745 -14.62 -32.96 -6.89
C LEU A 745 -15.54 -33.98 -7.59
N TYR A 746 -16.45 -33.48 -8.43
CA TYR A 746 -17.36 -34.31 -9.21
C TYR A 746 -16.59 -35.18 -10.22
N LEU A 747 -15.59 -34.58 -10.90
CA LEU A 747 -14.70 -35.31 -11.80
C LEU A 747 -13.95 -36.41 -11.06
N ASP A 748 -13.33 -36.09 -9.91
CA ASP A 748 -12.58 -37.06 -9.11
C ASP A 748 -13.47 -38.24 -8.67
N ALA A 749 -14.74 -37.98 -8.29
CA ALA A 749 -15.72 -39.02 -7.96
C ALA A 749 -16.15 -39.86 -9.18
N CYS A 750 -16.30 -39.27 -10.36
CA CYS A 750 -16.57 -40.04 -11.58
C CYS A 750 -15.37 -40.92 -11.96
N LEU A 751 -14.16 -40.40 -11.79
CA LEU A 751 -12.92 -41.13 -12.08
C LEU A 751 -12.66 -42.30 -11.13
N SER A 752 -13.22 -42.30 -9.91
CA SER A 752 -13.12 -43.44 -8.99
C SER A 752 -14.04 -44.60 -9.36
N HIS A 753 -15.14 -44.34 -10.08
CA HIS A 753 -16.11 -45.35 -10.52
C HIS A 753 -16.03 -45.68 -12.02
N LEU A 754 -15.01 -45.16 -12.70
CA LEU A 754 -14.86 -45.25 -14.15
C LEU A 754 -14.80 -46.69 -14.67
N GLU A 755 -14.18 -47.60 -13.91
CA GLU A 755 -14.09 -49.02 -14.29
C GLU A 755 -15.40 -49.78 -13.99
N ASP A 756 -16.21 -49.31 -13.03
CA ASP A 756 -17.45 -49.98 -12.59
C ASP A 756 -18.58 -49.84 -13.63
N LYS A 757 -18.80 -48.61 -14.13
CA LYS A 757 -19.77 -48.31 -15.20
C LYS A 757 -19.16 -47.37 -16.25
N PRO A 758 -18.27 -47.87 -17.12
CA PRO A 758 -17.48 -47.03 -18.02
C PRO A 758 -18.30 -46.10 -18.93
N PRO A 759 -19.37 -46.55 -19.63
CA PRO A 759 -20.14 -45.65 -20.51
C PRO A 759 -20.73 -44.46 -19.75
N LEU A 760 -21.35 -44.73 -18.59
CA LEU A 760 -22.03 -43.72 -17.79
C LEU A 760 -21.05 -42.72 -17.18
N MET A 761 -19.91 -43.20 -16.66
CA MET A 761 -18.91 -42.32 -16.06
C MET A 761 -18.20 -41.48 -17.13
N LEU A 762 -17.87 -42.05 -18.30
CA LEU A 762 -17.29 -41.30 -19.41
C LEU A 762 -18.22 -40.18 -19.88
N ASN A 763 -19.53 -40.46 -20.00
CA ASN A 763 -20.51 -39.44 -20.37
C ASN A 763 -20.52 -38.27 -19.37
N ARG A 764 -20.52 -38.57 -18.07
CA ARG A 764 -20.50 -37.55 -17.01
C ARG A 764 -19.20 -36.74 -16.98
N ILE A 765 -18.06 -37.39 -17.21
CA ILE A 765 -16.76 -36.73 -17.37
C ILE A 765 -16.80 -35.75 -18.55
N ASN A 766 -17.33 -36.18 -19.70
CA ASN A 766 -17.46 -35.34 -20.90
C ASN A 766 -18.29 -34.09 -20.62
N ILE A 767 -19.47 -34.24 -20.01
CA ILE A 767 -20.35 -33.12 -19.69
C ILE A 767 -19.62 -32.13 -18.76
N MET A 768 -18.95 -32.62 -17.71
CA MET A 768 -18.29 -31.75 -16.74
C MET A 768 -17.09 -31.00 -17.34
N CYS A 769 -16.23 -31.69 -18.09
CA CYS A 769 -15.09 -31.04 -18.74
C CYS A 769 -15.54 -30.00 -19.77
N ASN A 770 -16.58 -30.29 -20.56
CA ASN A 770 -17.17 -29.34 -21.51
C ASN A 770 -17.80 -28.14 -20.81
N TYR A 771 -18.52 -28.36 -19.71
CA TYR A 771 -19.09 -27.28 -18.92
C TYR A 771 -18.00 -26.31 -18.42
N VAL A 772 -16.90 -26.84 -17.87
CA VAL A 772 -15.77 -25.99 -17.45
C VAL A 772 -15.17 -25.25 -18.65
N SER A 773 -15.04 -25.89 -19.81
CA SER A 773 -14.55 -25.24 -21.02
C SER A 773 -15.44 -24.07 -21.44
N ASP A 774 -16.76 -24.24 -21.39
CA ASP A 774 -17.73 -23.27 -21.90
C ASP A 774 -18.11 -22.15 -20.93
N HIS A 775 -18.08 -22.42 -19.63
CA HIS A 775 -18.57 -21.47 -18.61
C HIS A 775 -17.46 -20.89 -17.75
N ILE A 776 -16.29 -21.55 -17.65
CA ILE A 776 -15.19 -21.14 -16.78
C ILE A 776 -13.94 -20.77 -17.59
N GLY A 777 -13.65 -21.51 -18.65
CA GLY A 777 -12.60 -21.20 -19.62
C GLY A 777 -11.77 -22.41 -20.04
N VAL A 778 -11.33 -22.38 -21.30
CA VAL A 778 -10.61 -23.46 -22.00
C VAL A 778 -9.31 -23.85 -21.27
N LYS A 779 -8.56 -22.85 -20.77
CA LYS A 779 -7.30 -23.09 -20.06
C LYS A 779 -7.51 -23.84 -18.73
N THR A 780 -8.63 -23.57 -18.05
CA THR A 780 -8.98 -24.26 -16.81
C THR A 780 -9.46 -25.69 -17.10
N ALA A 781 -10.25 -25.87 -18.16
CA ALA A 781 -10.73 -27.17 -18.59
C ALA A 781 -9.60 -28.11 -19.00
N GLU A 782 -8.50 -27.59 -19.55
CA GLU A 782 -7.31 -28.37 -19.92
C GLU A 782 -6.75 -29.20 -18.74
N ASP A 783 -6.71 -28.63 -17.54
CA ASP A 783 -6.24 -29.35 -16.34
C ASP A 783 -7.15 -30.56 -16.03
N LEU A 784 -8.46 -30.38 -16.18
CA LEU A 784 -9.45 -31.44 -15.96
C LEU A 784 -9.36 -32.51 -17.05
N PHE A 785 -9.25 -32.12 -18.32
CA PHE A 785 -9.08 -33.06 -19.43
C PHE A 785 -7.80 -33.88 -19.28
N GLU A 786 -6.67 -33.26 -18.93
CA GLU A 786 -5.41 -33.96 -18.66
C GLU A 786 -5.52 -34.95 -17.50
N ARG A 787 -6.17 -34.53 -16.41
CA ARG A 787 -6.40 -35.40 -15.25
C ARG A 787 -7.28 -36.61 -15.63
N ALA A 788 -8.36 -36.39 -16.39
CA ALA A 788 -9.24 -37.45 -16.84
C ALA A 788 -8.56 -38.40 -17.85
N TYR A 789 -7.83 -37.85 -18.83
CA TYR A 789 -7.17 -38.61 -19.89
C TYR A 789 -6.19 -39.65 -19.35
N LYS A 790 -5.49 -39.35 -18.25
CA LYS A 790 -4.58 -40.30 -17.57
C LYS A 790 -5.24 -41.64 -17.22
N ARG A 791 -6.54 -41.66 -16.89
CA ARG A 791 -7.30 -42.88 -16.62
C ARG A 791 -8.09 -43.36 -17.84
N VAL A 792 -8.75 -42.44 -18.55
CA VAL A 792 -9.63 -42.77 -19.69
C VAL A 792 -8.89 -43.54 -20.80
N LYS A 793 -7.61 -43.21 -21.07
CA LYS A 793 -6.83 -43.88 -22.12
C LYS A 793 -6.61 -45.39 -21.91
N ASN A 794 -6.80 -45.90 -20.69
CA ASN A 794 -6.59 -47.31 -20.35
C ASN A 794 -7.88 -48.15 -20.37
N ILE A 795 -9.04 -47.55 -20.66
CA ILE A 795 -10.32 -48.27 -20.70
C ILE A 795 -10.35 -49.27 -21.86
N LYS A 796 -10.90 -50.47 -21.60
CA LYS A 796 -11.06 -51.53 -22.61
C LYS A 796 -12.08 -51.15 -23.69
N HIS A 797 -11.78 -51.47 -24.95
CA HIS A 797 -12.55 -51.10 -26.13
C HIS A 797 -13.53 -52.20 -26.59
N ASN A 798 -14.26 -52.80 -25.66
CA ASN A 798 -14.98 -54.06 -25.91
C ASN A 798 -16.49 -53.86 -26.12
N ASP A 799 -17.00 -52.65 -25.92
CA ASP A 799 -18.43 -52.31 -25.93
C ASP A 799 -18.67 -51.08 -26.82
N SER A 800 -19.72 -51.13 -27.63
CA SER A 800 -20.15 -50.05 -28.51
C SER A 800 -20.51 -48.77 -27.74
N GLU A 801 -21.12 -48.86 -26.56
CA GLU A 801 -21.47 -47.68 -25.77
C GLU A 801 -20.22 -47.02 -25.19
N VAL A 802 -19.26 -47.81 -24.71
CA VAL A 802 -17.95 -47.33 -24.27
C VAL A 802 -17.21 -46.63 -25.41
N LEU A 803 -17.19 -47.23 -26.60
CA LEU A 803 -16.53 -46.65 -27.77
C LEU A 803 -17.12 -45.30 -28.18
N LYS A 804 -18.45 -45.14 -28.09
CA LYS A 804 -19.14 -43.88 -28.38
C LYS A 804 -18.71 -42.77 -27.41
N GLU A 805 -18.71 -43.05 -26.11
CA GLU A 805 -18.36 -42.05 -25.09
C GLU A 805 -16.84 -41.77 -25.07
N LEU A 806 -16.00 -42.76 -25.37
CA LEU A 806 -14.56 -42.56 -25.60
C LEU A 806 -14.31 -41.66 -26.81
N PHE A 807 -14.99 -41.89 -27.94
CA PHE A 807 -14.87 -41.02 -29.11
C PHE A 807 -15.22 -39.59 -28.74
N SER A 808 -16.33 -39.38 -28.03
CA SER A 808 -16.75 -38.07 -27.54
C SER A 808 -15.67 -37.40 -26.68
N PHE A 809 -15.08 -38.13 -25.72
CA PHE A 809 -14.01 -37.63 -24.87
C PHE A 809 -12.77 -37.18 -25.66
N TYR A 810 -12.31 -38.01 -26.61
CA TYR A 810 -11.14 -37.69 -27.43
C TYR A 810 -11.39 -36.44 -28.30
N ILE A 811 -12.59 -36.31 -28.88
CA ILE A 811 -12.95 -35.13 -29.66
C ILE A 811 -13.00 -33.88 -28.78
N HIS A 812 -13.69 -33.91 -27.64
CA HIS A 812 -13.80 -32.76 -26.75
C HIS A 812 -12.44 -32.31 -26.19
N ASN A 813 -11.60 -33.25 -25.76
CA ASN A 813 -10.24 -32.97 -25.31
C ASN A 813 -9.39 -32.36 -26.44
N ALA A 814 -9.48 -32.92 -27.65
CA ALA A 814 -8.77 -32.39 -28.80
C ALA A 814 -9.25 -30.97 -29.18
N GLU A 815 -10.55 -30.70 -29.17
CA GLU A 815 -11.10 -29.36 -29.45
C GLU A 815 -10.66 -28.33 -28.39
N ASN A 816 -10.64 -28.69 -27.11
CA ASN A 816 -10.09 -27.84 -26.04
C ASN A 816 -8.61 -27.48 -26.30
N LYS A 817 -7.79 -28.48 -26.62
CA LYS A 817 -6.37 -28.29 -26.96
C LYS A 817 -6.17 -27.51 -28.25
N MET A 818 -7.09 -27.65 -29.20
CA MET A 818 -7.10 -26.92 -30.46
C MET A 818 -7.32 -25.42 -30.21
N HIS A 819 -8.21 -25.05 -29.29
CA HIS A 819 -8.39 -23.66 -28.86
C HIS A 819 -7.16 -23.06 -28.16
N LEU A 820 -6.34 -23.90 -27.52
CA LEU A 820 -5.06 -23.51 -26.92
C LEU A 820 -3.88 -23.55 -27.91
N SER A 821 -4.14 -23.74 -29.21
CA SER A 821 -3.12 -23.85 -30.27
C SER A 821 -2.12 -25.01 -30.07
N LYS A 822 -2.49 -26.07 -29.32
CA LYS A 822 -1.64 -27.25 -29.07
C LYS A 822 -1.79 -28.33 -30.14
N TYR A 823 -1.56 -27.99 -31.40
CA TYR A 823 -1.83 -28.89 -32.54
C TYR A 823 -1.09 -30.24 -32.48
N ASN A 824 0.13 -30.28 -31.92
CA ASN A 824 0.87 -31.55 -31.77
C ASN A 824 0.17 -32.55 -30.84
N ASP A 825 -0.38 -32.05 -29.73
CA ASP A 825 -1.12 -32.87 -28.77
C ASP A 825 -2.44 -33.35 -29.38
N VAL A 826 -3.13 -32.46 -30.10
CA VAL A 826 -4.36 -32.77 -30.86
C VAL A 826 -4.13 -33.91 -31.85
N LEU A 827 -3.09 -33.82 -32.68
CA LEU A 827 -2.75 -34.85 -33.65
C LEU A 827 -2.38 -36.18 -32.98
N THR A 828 -1.81 -36.13 -31.78
CA THR A 828 -1.51 -37.33 -30.99
C THR A 828 -2.79 -38.03 -30.57
N LEU A 829 -3.74 -37.30 -29.99
CA LEU A 829 -5.06 -37.82 -29.59
C LEU A 829 -5.80 -38.45 -30.76
N TYR A 830 -5.85 -37.76 -31.91
CA TYR A 830 -6.50 -38.29 -33.12
C TYR A 830 -5.85 -39.58 -33.63
N LYS A 831 -4.52 -39.63 -33.68
CA LYS A 831 -3.79 -40.84 -34.10
C LYS A 831 -4.00 -42.00 -33.12
N GLU A 832 -4.06 -41.73 -31.83
CA GLU A 832 -4.34 -42.76 -30.82
C GLU A 832 -5.72 -43.39 -31.03
N PHE A 833 -6.75 -42.57 -31.23
CA PHE A 833 -8.09 -43.09 -31.49
C PHE A 833 -8.18 -43.79 -32.86
N GLU A 834 -7.48 -43.33 -33.89
CA GLU A 834 -7.40 -44.06 -35.17
C GLU A 834 -6.81 -45.47 -34.99
N ARG A 835 -5.76 -45.63 -34.17
CA ARG A 835 -5.21 -46.95 -33.83
C ARG A 835 -6.20 -47.84 -33.07
N VAL A 836 -7.14 -47.25 -32.33
CA VAL A 836 -8.25 -48.01 -31.73
C VAL A 836 -9.18 -48.50 -32.84
N ILE A 837 -9.59 -47.60 -33.74
CA ILE A 837 -10.44 -47.96 -34.88
C ILE A 837 -9.80 -49.07 -35.71
N ASP A 838 -8.52 -48.95 -36.10
CA ASP A 838 -7.82 -49.95 -36.91
C ASP A 838 -7.79 -51.34 -36.26
N ARG A 839 -7.69 -51.41 -34.93
CA ARG A 839 -7.68 -52.67 -34.19
C ARG A 839 -9.03 -53.39 -34.18
N ILE A 840 -10.14 -52.65 -34.24
CA ILE A 840 -11.50 -53.21 -34.04
C ILE A 840 -12.36 -53.21 -35.31
N ILE A 841 -12.04 -52.42 -36.33
CA ILE A 841 -12.86 -52.25 -37.53
C ILE A 841 -13.07 -53.54 -38.33
N HIS A 842 -12.18 -54.52 -38.17
CA HIS A 842 -12.25 -55.84 -38.81
C HIS A 842 -13.03 -56.89 -38.00
N LEU A 843 -13.31 -56.61 -36.72
CA LEU A 843 -13.88 -57.58 -35.79
C LEU A 843 -15.42 -57.58 -35.78
N ASP A 844 -16.05 -56.47 -36.17
CA ASP A 844 -17.51 -56.30 -36.12
C ASP A 844 -18.02 -55.51 -37.33
N ASP A 845 -18.67 -56.21 -38.27
CA ASP A 845 -19.26 -55.60 -39.47
C ASP A 845 -20.48 -54.71 -39.16
N MET A 846 -21.18 -54.93 -38.03
CA MET A 846 -22.31 -54.11 -37.59
C MET A 846 -21.84 -52.73 -37.08
N LEU A 847 -20.67 -52.66 -36.42
CA LEU A 847 -20.06 -51.42 -35.92
C LEU A 847 -19.28 -50.62 -36.97
N LYS A 848 -18.90 -51.27 -38.07
CA LYS A 848 -18.04 -50.71 -39.13
C LYS A 848 -18.50 -49.36 -39.65
N LYS A 849 -19.80 -49.14 -39.85
CA LYS A 849 -20.34 -47.85 -40.32
C LYS A 849 -20.12 -46.72 -39.31
N ASN A 850 -20.31 -46.98 -38.01
CA ASN A 850 -20.08 -46.00 -36.95
C ASN A 850 -18.59 -45.66 -36.78
N LEU A 851 -17.73 -46.66 -36.93
CA LEU A 851 -16.28 -46.47 -36.92
C LEU A 851 -15.79 -45.66 -38.12
N LEU A 852 -16.37 -45.87 -39.31
CA LEU A 852 -16.08 -45.07 -40.50
C LEU A 852 -16.60 -43.62 -40.37
N TYR A 853 -17.74 -43.42 -39.71
CA TYR A 853 -18.21 -42.08 -39.35
C TYR A 853 -17.20 -41.36 -38.43
N ALA A 854 -16.76 -42.01 -37.34
CA ALA A 854 -15.75 -41.46 -36.44
C ALA A 854 -14.43 -41.15 -37.16
N ARG A 855 -14.00 -42.04 -38.06
CA ARG A 855 -12.81 -41.83 -38.91
C ARG A 855 -12.97 -40.62 -39.81
N ALA A 856 -14.09 -40.48 -40.54
CA ALA A 856 -14.33 -39.32 -41.40
C ALA A 856 -14.27 -37.99 -40.62
N TYR A 857 -14.85 -37.97 -39.42
CA TYR A 857 -14.81 -36.80 -38.54
C TYR A 857 -13.38 -36.47 -38.09
N ILE A 858 -12.62 -37.46 -37.62
CA ILE A 858 -11.21 -37.28 -37.23
C ILE A 858 -10.38 -36.77 -38.40
N LYS A 859 -10.56 -37.31 -39.61
CA LYS A 859 -9.83 -36.84 -40.81
C LYS A 859 -10.12 -35.37 -41.11
N ASN A 860 -11.38 -34.96 -41.05
CA ASN A 860 -11.74 -33.54 -41.19
C ASN A 860 -11.07 -32.67 -40.11
N ARG A 861 -11.11 -33.06 -38.84
CA ARG A 861 -10.47 -32.30 -37.76
C ARG A 861 -8.94 -32.26 -37.87
N MET A 862 -8.31 -33.34 -38.33
CA MET A 862 -6.87 -33.36 -38.66
C MET A 862 -6.53 -32.38 -39.78
N PHE A 863 -7.42 -32.16 -40.75
CA PHE A 863 -7.24 -31.12 -41.77
C PHE A 863 -7.24 -29.72 -41.12
N VAL A 864 -8.18 -29.44 -40.21
CA VAL A 864 -8.27 -28.15 -39.49
C VAL A 864 -6.97 -27.80 -38.75
N CYS A 865 -6.19 -28.79 -38.27
CA CYS A 865 -4.89 -28.55 -37.65
C CYS A 865 -3.89 -27.81 -38.57
N GLY A 866 -3.96 -27.98 -39.90
CA GLY A 866 -3.08 -27.28 -40.84
C GLY A 866 -3.20 -25.76 -40.72
N LYS A 867 -4.43 -25.25 -40.56
CA LYS A 867 -4.67 -23.82 -40.35
C LYS A 867 -3.97 -23.28 -39.10
N ILE A 868 -3.93 -24.06 -38.03
CA ILE A 868 -3.33 -23.67 -36.75
C ILE A 868 -1.81 -23.70 -36.83
N GLU A 869 -1.26 -24.56 -37.68
CA GLU A 869 0.15 -24.60 -38.06
C GLU A 869 0.56 -23.45 -39.01
N ASN A 870 -0.34 -22.49 -39.30
CA ASN A 870 -0.20 -21.43 -40.31
C ASN A 870 0.03 -21.94 -41.75
N ASP A 871 -0.36 -23.19 -42.05
CA ASP A 871 -0.32 -23.77 -43.40
C ASP A 871 -1.61 -24.59 -43.66
N PRO A 872 -2.69 -23.93 -44.11
CA PRO A 872 -3.98 -24.58 -44.36
C PRO A 872 -3.92 -25.73 -45.40
N PHE A 873 -2.94 -25.72 -46.31
CA PHE A 873 -2.81 -26.73 -47.36
C PHE A 873 -2.04 -27.98 -46.90
N LYS A 874 -1.23 -27.87 -45.84
CA LYS A 874 -0.37 -28.94 -45.31
C LYS A 874 -1.03 -30.31 -45.17
N ARG A 875 -2.32 -30.32 -44.84
CA ARG A 875 -3.09 -31.53 -44.50
C ARG A 875 -4.31 -31.76 -45.38
N ILE A 876 -4.31 -31.19 -46.59
CA ILE A 876 -5.44 -31.27 -47.53
C ILE A 876 -5.83 -32.72 -47.89
N ASP A 877 -4.87 -33.65 -47.90
CA ASP A 877 -5.14 -35.09 -48.09
C ASP A 877 -6.10 -35.67 -47.03
N MET A 878 -6.12 -35.13 -45.81
CA MET A 878 -7.08 -35.57 -44.79
C MET A 878 -8.51 -35.09 -45.10
N LEU A 879 -8.66 -33.90 -45.70
CA LEU A 879 -9.96 -33.40 -46.15
C LEU A 879 -10.53 -34.33 -47.24
N TYR A 880 -9.74 -34.62 -48.29
CA TYR A 880 -10.17 -35.50 -49.38
C TYR A 880 -10.56 -36.90 -48.89
N LYS A 881 -9.81 -37.47 -47.95
CA LYS A 881 -10.15 -38.75 -47.32
C LYS A 881 -11.46 -38.69 -46.53
N SER A 882 -11.74 -37.58 -45.84
CA SER A 882 -13.03 -37.39 -45.16
C SER A 882 -14.17 -37.34 -46.16
N GLU A 883 -14.02 -36.56 -47.23
CA GLU A 883 -15.04 -36.38 -48.28
C GLU A 883 -15.35 -37.69 -49.01
N GLU A 884 -14.32 -38.49 -49.33
CA GLU A 884 -14.49 -39.80 -49.95
C GLU A 884 -15.38 -40.71 -49.10
N ILE A 885 -15.12 -40.78 -47.79
CA ILE A 885 -15.92 -41.58 -46.85
C ILE A 885 -17.35 -41.01 -46.77
N CYS A 886 -17.49 -39.70 -46.63
CA CYS A 886 -18.80 -39.06 -46.48
C CYS A 886 -19.69 -39.23 -47.71
N ASN A 887 -19.14 -39.08 -48.92
CA ASN A 887 -19.84 -39.30 -50.18
C ASN A 887 -20.29 -40.75 -50.34
N LYS A 888 -19.43 -41.70 -49.96
CA LYS A 888 -19.72 -43.14 -50.03
C LYS A 888 -20.84 -43.58 -49.08
N TYR A 889 -20.91 -43.02 -47.88
CA TYR A 889 -21.84 -43.47 -46.82
C TYR A 889 -22.99 -42.50 -46.51
N GLY A 890 -23.04 -41.34 -47.17
CA GLY A 890 -24.08 -40.33 -47.00
C GLY A 890 -24.00 -39.58 -45.67
N PHE A 891 -22.80 -39.35 -45.13
CA PHE A 891 -22.58 -38.63 -43.87
C PHE A 891 -22.65 -37.10 -44.09
N TRP A 892 -23.85 -36.60 -44.39
CA TRP A 892 -24.07 -35.18 -44.76
C TRP A 892 -23.72 -34.18 -43.66
N ASP A 893 -23.75 -34.60 -42.40
CA ASP A 893 -23.33 -33.81 -41.25
C ASP A 893 -21.80 -33.59 -41.21
N ILE A 894 -21.01 -34.58 -41.58
CA ILE A 894 -19.55 -34.39 -41.71
C ILE A 894 -19.24 -33.69 -43.04
N GLN A 895 -19.99 -33.99 -44.11
CA GLN A 895 -19.75 -33.39 -45.42
C GLN A 895 -19.98 -31.88 -45.43
N PHE A 896 -20.95 -31.35 -44.68
CA PHE A 896 -21.10 -29.89 -44.61
C PHE A 896 -19.95 -29.23 -43.83
N GLU A 897 -19.42 -29.88 -42.77
CA GLU A 897 -18.22 -29.41 -42.06
C GLU A 897 -17.00 -29.42 -42.98
N ASN A 898 -16.82 -30.46 -43.82
CA ASN A 898 -15.78 -30.50 -44.86
C ASN A 898 -15.82 -29.25 -45.74
N TYR A 899 -16.97 -28.93 -46.32
CA TYR A 899 -17.12 -27.75 -47.17
C TYR A 899 -16.92 -26.42 -46.41
N PHE A 900 -17.42 -26.32 -45.18
CA PHE A 900 -17.23 -25.14 -44.36
C PHE A 900 -15.78 -24.93 -43.89
N ASP A 901 -15.03 -26.02 -43.71
CA ASP A 901 -13.62 -25.95 -43.37
C ASP A 901 -12.75 -25.71 -44.60
N GLU A 902 -13.12 -26.29 -45.76
CA GLU A 902 -12.52 -26.00 -47.07
C GLU A 902 -12.57 -24.51 -47.38
N ALA A 903 -13.69 -23.83 -47.07
CA ALA A 903 -13.83 -22.38 -47.20
C ALA A 903 -12.69 -21.60 -46.51
N ASN A 904 -12.07 -22.13 -45.44
CA ASN A 904 -10.93 -21.47 -44.81
C ASN A 904 -9.67 -21.43 -45.68
N LEU A 905 -9.54 -22.27 -46.71
CA LEU A 905 -8.40 -22.28 -47.65
C LEU A 905 -8.37 -21.03 -48.53
N TYR A 906 -9.54 -20.45 -48.78
CA TYR A 906 -9.74 -19.36 -49.75
C TYR A 906 -9.92 -18.00 -49.07
N ILE A 907 -10.06 -17.95 -47.75
CA ILE A 907 -10.48 -16.74 -47.02
C ILE A 907 -9.47 -15.60 -47.06
N SER A 908 -8.17 -15.91 -47.14
CA SER A 908 -7.09 -14.93 -47.12
C SER A 908 -6.65 -14.48 -48.52
N ASP A 909 -7.23 -15.06 -49.57
CA ASP A 909 -6.88 -14.82 -50.96
C ASP A 909 -8.04 -14.10 -51.69
N PRO A 910 -7.92 -12.79 -51.96
CA PRO A 910 -8.97 -12.02 -52.64
C PRO A 910 -9.35 -12.57 -54.01
N ASP A 911 -8.42 -13.23 -54.71
CA ASP A 911 -8.64 -13.77 -56.06
C ASP A 911 -9.48 -15.07 -56.02
N LYS A 912 -9.53 -15.75 -54.87
CA LYS A 912 -10.31 -16.98 -54.65
C LYS A 912 -11.66 -16.75 -53.98
N ARG A 913 -12.17 -15.53 -54.03
CA ARG A 913 -13.49 -15.18 -53.47
C ARG A 913 -14.63 -16.05 -54.01
N GLN A 914 -14.57 -16.44 -55.29
CA GLN A 914 -15.60 -17.32 -55.87
C GLN A 914 -15.52 -18.74 -55.33
N ASP A 915 -14.31 -19.29 -55.15
CA ASP A 915 -14.10 -20.61 -54.53
C ASP A 915 -14.56 -20.62 -53.07
N LEU A 916 -14.30 -19.54 -52.34
CA LEU A 916 -14.82 -19.32 -50.98
C LEU A 916 -16.35 -19.39 -50.92
N LEU A 917 -17.03 -18.67 -51.82
CA LEU A 917 -18.50 -18.66 -51.86
C LEU A 917 -19.06 -20.01 -52.33
N LEU A 918 -18.39 -20.68 -53.27
CA LEU A 918 -18.76 -22.02 -53.73
C LEU A 918 -18.71 -23.04 -52.59
N ALA A 919 -17.61 -23.07 -51.82
CA ALA A 919 -17.45 -23.95 -50.67
C ALA A 919 -18.53 -23.67 -49.59
N LEU A 920 -18.82 -22.41 -49.29
CA LEU A 920 -19.89 -22.05 -48.35
C LEU A 920 -21.26 -22.52 -48.85
N ASN A 921 -21.57 -22.34 -50.14
CA ASN A 921 -22.83 -22.77 -50.73
C ASN A 921 -22.98 -24.30 -50.74
N ASN A 922 -21.91 -25.03 -51.06
CA ASN A 922 -21.88 -26.49 -50.96
C ASN A 922 -22.16 -26.95 -49.52
N GLY A 923 -21.61 -26.25 -48.52
CA GLY A 923 -21.90 -26.48 -47.11
C GLY A 923 -23.37 -26.23 -46.76
N PHE A 924 -23.97 -25.14 -47.25
CA PHE A 924 -25.40 -24.88 -47.03
C PHE A 924 -26.30 -25.94 -47.66
N ASP A 925 -25.95 -26.43 -48.85
CA ASP A 925 -26.69 -27.50 -49.53
C ASP A 925 -26.54 -28.85 -48.84
N ALA A 926 -25.34 -29.18 -48.37
CA ALA A 926 -25.12 -30.38 -47.56
C ALA A 926 -25.91 -30.32 -46.24
N PHE A 927 -25.94 -29.16 -45.55
CA PHE A 927 -26.71 -28.97 -44.33
C PHE A 927 -28.23 -29.19 -44.55
N ARG A 928 -28.79 -28.79 -45.70
CA ARG A 928 -30.21 -29.02 -46.02
C ARG A 928 -30.58 -30.51 -46.03
N LYS A 929 -29.64 -31.38 -46.43
CA LYS A 929 -29.78 -32.85 -46.50
C LYS A 929 -29.63 -33.55 -45.15
N THR A 930 -29.22 -32.84 -44.10
CA THR A 930 -29.10 -33.42 -42.75
C THR A 930 -30.46 -33.68 -42.11
N THR A 931 -30.49 -34.63 -41.16
CA THR A 931 -31.68 -34.98 -40.38
C THR A 931 -32.09 -33.85 -39.44
N VAL A 932 -33.34 -33.87 -38.93
CA VAL A 932 -33.86 -32.88 -37.97
C VAL A 932 -32.97 -32.78 -36.72
N TYR A 933 -32.53 -33.92 -36.19
CA TYR A 933 -31.63 -33.98 -35.03
C TYR A 933 -30.26 -33.33 -35.33
N GLN A 934 -29.64 -33.69 -36.47
CA GLN A 934 -28.38 -33.09 -36.90
C GLN A 934 -28.50 -31.58 -37.10
N LYS A 935 -29.62 -31.10 -37.66
CA LYS A 935 -29.87 -29.66 -37.81
C LYS A 935 -29.84 -28.95 -36.47
N LYS A 936 -30.45 -29.51 -35.42
CA LYS A 936 -30.45 -28.90 -34.08
C LYS A 936 -29.04 -28.83 -33.48
N LYS A 937 -28.24 -29.90 -33.62
CA LYS A 937 -26.86 -29.98 -33.11
C LYS A 937 -25.90 -29.03 -33.84
N PHE A 938 -25.99 -28.95 -35.17
CA PHE A 938 -25.04 -28.23 -36.01
C PHE A 938 -25.50 -26.83 -36.46
N MET A 939 -26.71 -26.41 -36.06
CA MET A 939 -27.22 -25.05 -36.32
C MET A 939 -26.22 -23.95 -35.93
N PRO A 940 -25.47 -24.05 -34.82
CA PRO A 940 -24.57 -22.96 -34.45
C PRO A 940 -23.46 -22.71 -35.47
N ASN A 941 -22.83 -23.77 -35.97
CA ASN A 941 -21.80 -23.63 -37.00
C ASN A 941 -22.41 -23.14 -38.32
N PHE A 942 -23.58 -23.66 -38.70
CA PHE A 942 -24.33 -23.16 -39.85
C PHE A 942 -24.62 -21.65 -39.76
N LEU A 943 -25.11 -21.16 -38.62
CA LEU A 943 -25.37 -19.74 -38.41
C LEU A 943 -24.08 -18.91 -38.46
N SER A 944 -22.99 -19.42 -37.91
CA SER A 944 -21.67 -18.77 -37.97
C SER A 944 -21.19 -18.59 -39.40
N LYS A 945 -21.32 -19.62 -40.24
CA LYS A 945 -20.93 -19.60 -41.66
C LYS A 945 -21.90 -18.80 -42.53
N LYS A 946 -23.18 -18.78 -42.16
CA LYS A 946 -24.18 -17.91 -42.78
C LYS A 946 -23.90 -16.43 -42.50
N LEU A 947 -23.51 -16.07 -41.27
CA LEU A 947 -23.07 -14.72 -40.92
C LEU A 947 -21.82 -14.33 -41.70
N GLN A 948 -20.86 -15.25 -41.83
CA GLN A 948 -19.67 -15.06 -42.66
C GLN A 948 -20.05 -14.73 -44.11
N HIS A 949 -20.91 -15.54 -44.72
CA HIS A 949 -21.39 -15.34 -46.09
C HIS A 949 -22.07 -13.97 -46.26
N MET A 950 -23.00 -13.61 -45.37
CA MET A 950 -23.68 -12.32 -45.43
C MET A 950 -22.72 -11.13 -45.30
N CYS A 951 -21.72 -11.23 -44.42
CA CYS A 951 -20.74 -10.15 -44.27
C CYS A 951 -19.82 -10.03 -45.48
N ILE A 952 -19.41 -11.14 -46.11
CA ILE A 952 -18.63 -11.14 -47.36
C ILE A 952 -19.45 -10.49 -48.49
N GLU A 953 -20.74 -10.81 -48.59
CA GLU A 953 -21.68 -10.20 -49.54
C GLU A 953 -22.11 -8.76 -49.17
N GLN A 954 -21.64 -8.24 -48.03
CA GLN A 954 -21.97 -6.90 -47.51
C GLN A 954 -23.45 -6.70 -47.13
N ASP A 955 -24.21 -7.77 -46.85
CA ASP A 955 -25.58 -7.70 -46.30
C ASP A 955 -25.57 -7.54 -44.77
N PHE A 956 -24.97 -6.45 -44.30
CA PHE A 956 -24.74 -6.20 -42.87
C PHE A 956 -26.01 -6.05 -42.04
N LYS A 957 -27.11 -5.53 -42.63
CA LYS A 957 -28.40 -5.38 -41.92
C LYS A 957 -29.00 -6.75 -41.58
N LYS A 958 -29.02 -7.66 -42.55
CA LYS A 958 -29.52 -9.02 -42.35
C LYS A 958 -28.58 -9.84 -41.48
N ALA A 959 -27.27 -9.64 -41.61
CA ALA A 959 -26.27 -10.25 -40.75
C ALA A 959 -26.44 -9.84 -39.28
N LEU A 960 -26.68 -8.55 -39.01
CA LEU A 960 -26.92 -8.05 -37.65
C LEU A 960 -28.12 -8.75 -37.01
N SER A 961 -29.29 -8.74 -37.67
CA SER A 961 -30.49 -9.43 -37.18
C SER A 961 -30.30 -10.94 -37.03
N THR A 962 -29.52 -11.56 -37.91
CA THR A 962 -29.19 -12.99 -37.82
C THR A 962 -28.28 -13.28 -36.62
N SER A 963 -27.35 -12.37 -36.29
CA SER A 963 -26.44 -12.53 -35.16
C SER A 963 -27.16 -12.46 -33.81
N GLU A 964 -28.19 -11.62 -33.71
CA GLU A 964 -29.05 -11.52 -32.52
C GLU A 964 -29.83 -12.81 -32.30
N LYS A 965 -30.50 -13.31 -33.34
CA LYS A 965 -31.20 -14.60 -33.32
C LYS A 965 -30.26 -15.77 -33.04
N ALA A 966 -29.01 -15.70 -33.50
CA ALA A 966 -28.01 -16.73 -33.23
C ALA A 966 -27.59 -16.76 -31.76
N LEU A 967 -27.47 -15.59 -31.12
CA LEU A 967 -27.20 -15.49 -29.68
C LEU A 967 -28.40 -15.99 -28.85
N GLU A 968 -29.63 -15.64 -29.23
CA GLU A 968 -30.86 -16.15 -28.59
C GLU A 968 -30.96 -17.68 -28.74
N TYR A 969 -30.71 -18.21 -29.93
CA TYR A 969 -30.72 -19.64 -30.19
C TYR A 969 -29.68 -20.39 -29.34
N LEU A 970 -28.48 -19.81 -29.21
CA LEU A 970 -27.41 -20.36 -28.38
C LEU A 970 -27.79 -20.42 -26.90
N GLN A 971 -28.64 -19.51 -26.42
CA GLN A 971 -29.13 -19.51 -25.03
C GLN A 971 -30.25 -20.53 -24.80
N GLN A 972 -31.10 -20.77 -25.81
CA GLN A 972 -32.31 -21.60 -25.66
C GLN A 972 -32.06 -23.09 -25.96
N ASN A 973 -30.96 -23.44 -26.60
CA ASN A 973 -30.69 -24.80 -27.05
C ASN A 973 -29.62 -25.50 -26.21
N ASN A 974 -30.05 -26.42 -25.35
CA ASN A 974 -29.20 -27.18 -24.44
C ASN A 974 -28.40 -28.31 -25.12
N ASP A 975 -28.65 -28.60 -26.42
CA ASP A 975 -27.95 -29.67 -27.14
C ASP A 975 -26.62 -29.19 -27.79
N ILE A 976 -26.22 -27.95 -27.54
CA ILE A 976 -25.05 -27.32 -28.15
C ILE A 976 -23.82 -27.59 -27.27
N ASN A 977 -22.74 -28.06 -27.89
CA ASN A 977 -21.41 -28.02 -27.28
C ASN A 977 -20.67 -26.78 -27.77
N TYR A 978 -19.70 -26.30 -26.99
CA TYR A 978 -18.81 -25.19 -27.37
C TYR A 978 -19.53 -23.83 -27.39
N HIS A 979 -20.37 -23.58 -26.39
CA HIS A 979 -21.12 -22.32 -26.23
C HIS A 979 -20.20 -21.11 -26.29
N LEU A 980 -19.06 -21.15 -25.60
CA LEU A 980 -18.15 -20.02 -25.52
C LEU A 980 -17.57 -19.65 -26.89
N PHE A 981 -17.20 -20.67 -27.66
CA PHE A 981 -16.66 -20.53 -29.01
C PHE A 981 -17.67 -19.89 -29.98
N PHE A 982 -18.91 -20.38 -30.00
CA PHE A 982 -19.94 -19.81 -30.88
C PHE A 982 -20.34 -18.40 -30.44
N LYS A 983 -20.45 -18.16 -29.12
CA LYS A 983 -20.73 -16.83 -28.57
C LYS A 983 -19.68 -15.81 -29.02
N LYS A 984 -18.38 -16.16 -28.92
CA LYS A 984 -17.27 -15.34 -29.43
C LYS A 984 -17.47 -14.99 -30.91
N ARG A 985 -17.74 -15.99 -31.76
CA ARG A 985 -17.93 -15.79 -33.20
C ARG A 985 -19.13 -14.88 -33.50
N TYR A 986 -20.26 -15.07 -32.84
CA TYR A 986 -21.45 -14.24 -33.09
C TYR A 986 -21.25 -12.81 -32.63
N LEU A 987 -20.63 -12.59 -31.47
CA LEU A 987 -20.29 -11.24 -31.00
C LEU A 987 -19.30 -10.55 -31.93
N LYS A 988 -18.30 -11.27 -32.46
CA LYS A 988 -17.41 -10.77 -33.53
C LYS A 988 -18.21 -10.29 -34.75
N TYR A 989 -19.11 -11.11 -35.30
CA TYR A 989 -19.93 -10.69 -36.44
C TYR A 989 -20.87 -9.54 -36.12
N ARG A 990 -21.46 -9.53 -34.93
CA ARG A 990 -22.31 -8.44 -34.46
C ARG A 990 -21.53 -7.12 -34.41
N PHE A 991 -20.32 -7.13 -33.86
CA PHE A 991 -19.42 -5.98 -33.84
C PHE A 991 -19.11 -5.49 -35.25
N ILE A 992 -18.70 -6.39 -36.15
CA ILE A 992 -18.43 -6.08 -37.57
C ILE A 992 -19.64 -5.39 -38.22
N CYS A 993 -20.84 -5.93 -38.01
CA CYS A 993 -22.07 -5.38 -38.59
C CYS A 993 -22.41 -4.01 -38.00
N MET A 994 -22.27 -3.82 -36.68
CA MET A 994 -22.54 -2.53 -36.03
C MET A 994 -21.59 -1.43 -36.54
N ILE A 995 -20.29 -1.73 -36.64
CA ILE A 995 -19.30 -0.82 -37.24
C ILE A 995 -19.65 -0.52 -38.70
N ALA A 996 -19.97 -1.54 -39.49
CA ALA A 996 -20.31 -1.38 -40.90
C ALA A 996 -21.59 -0.56 -41.15
N LEU A 997 -22.49 -0.54 -40.17
CA LEU A 997 -23.73 0.23 -40.19
C LEU A 997 -23.62 1.59 -39.48
N ASN A 998 -22.41 1.99 -39.03
CA ASN A 998 -22.16 3.20 -38.25
C ASN A 998 -23.01 3.29 -36.96
N MET A 999 -23.29 2.15 -36.34
CA MET A 999 -23.96 2.06 -35.04
C MET A 999 -22.90 2.09 -33.94
N THR A 1000 -22.80 3.21 -33.23
CA THR A 1000 -21.79 3.41 -32.16
C THR A 1000 -22.34 3.20 -30.75
N GLU A 1001 -23.65 3.33 -30.58
CA GLU A 1001 -24.34 3.10 -29.32
C GLU A 1001 -24.19 1.63 -28.88
N ASN A 1002 -23.76 1.41 -27.64
CA ASN A 1002 -23.47 0.09 -27.05
C ASN A 1002 -22.36 -0.75 -27.71
N THR A 1003 -21.74 -0.30 -28.81
CA THR A 1003 -20.65 -1.02 -29.49
C THR A 1003 -19.41 -1.16 -28.61
N GLY A 1004 -19.09 -0.15 -27.79
CA GLY A 1004 -18.01 -0.25 -26.80
C GLY A 1004 -18.25 -1.31 -25.71
N GLN A 1005 -19.50 -1.46 -25.24
CA GLN A 1005 -19.87 -2.51 -24.29
C GLN A 1005 -19.83 -3.90 -24.93
N LEU A 1006 -20.25 -4.01 -26.20
CA LEU A 1006 -20.15 -5.25 -26.96
C LEU A 1006 -18.68 -5.66 -27.13
N LEU A 1007 -17.80 -4.70 -27.42
CA LEU A 1007 -16.37 -4.96 -27.61
C LEU A 1007 -15.69 -5.38 -26.30
N SER A 1008 -16.07 -4.77 -25.16
CA SER A 1008 -15.55 -5.21 -23.85
C SER A 1008 -16.02 -6.63 -23.51
N GLN A 1009 -17.30 -6.96 -23.77
CA GLN A 1009 -17.80 -8.33 -23.62
C GLN A 1009 -17.07 -9.33 -24.53
N LEU A 1010 -16.82 -8.96 -25.79
CA LEU A 1010 -16.07 -9.78 -26.73
C LEU A 1010 -14.64 -10.03 -26.24
N SER A 1011 -13.98 -9.01 -25.68
CA SER A 1011 -12.63 -9.12 -25.11
C SER A 1011 -12.59 -10.14 -23.97
N VAL A 1012 -13.52 -10.08 -23.02
CA VAL A 1012 -13.60 -11.04 -21.91
C VAL A 1012 -13.83 -12.46 -22.41
N ILE A 1013 -14.72 -12.62 -23.39
CA ILE A 1013 -15.00 -13.93 -24.00
C ILE A 1013 -13.81 -14.46 -24.79
N ASP A 1014 -13.05 -13.57 -25.46
CA ASP A 1014 -11.81 -13.93 -26.15
C ASP A 1014 -10.77 -14.51 -25.18
N ASP A 1015 -10.61 -13.90 -24.01
CA ASP A 1015 -9.74 -14.39 -22.93
C ASP A 1015 -10.16 -15.78 -22.45
N LEU A 1016 -11.44 -15.96 -22.14
CA LEU A 1016 -11.97 -17.24 -21.68
C LEU A 1016 -11.83 -18.35 -22.73
N SER A 1017 -11.89 -17.98 -24.02
CA SER A 1017 -11.75 -18.93 -25.14
C SER A 1017 -10.33 -19.48 -25.33
N GLY A 1018 -9.36 -19.03 -24.52
CA GLY A 1018 -7.99 -19.52 -24.57
C GLY A 1018 -7.16 -18.98 -25.74
N ASN A 1019 -7.65 -17.93 -26.41
CA ASN A 1019 -6.94 -17.31 -27.53
C ASN A 1019 -5.62 -16.67 -27.05
N SER A 1020 -4.50 -17.19 -27.55
CA SER A 1020 -3.16 -16.68 -27.25
C SER A 1020 -2.80 -15.43 -28.03
N ASP A 1021 -3.41 -15.22 -29.20
CA ASP A 1021 -3.17 -14.05 -30.05
C ASP A 1021 -4.22 -12.97 -29.81
N LYS A 1022 -3.83 -11.89 -29.13
CA LYS A 1022 -4.70 -10.75 -28.77
C LYS A 1022 -4.78 -9.69 -29.86
N PHE A 1023 -4.02 -9.83 -30.95
CA PHE A 1023 -3.89 -8.80 -31.97
C PHE A 1023 -5.21 -8.42 -32.64
N GLU A 1024 -6.12 -9.39 -32.84
CA GLU A 1024 -7.44 -9.13 -33.42
C GLU A 1024 -8.33 -8.22 -32.54
N ILE A 1025 -8.33 -8.46 -31.23
CA ILE A 1025 -9.11 -7.64 -30.28
C ILE A 1025 -8.52 -6.23 -30.22
N MET A 1026 -7.19 -6.09 -30.18
CA MET A 1026 -6.51 -4.78 -30.25
C MET A 1026 -6.89 -4.03 -31.55
N TYR A 1027 -6.96 -4.74 -32.67
CA TYR A 1027 -7.43 -4.18 -33.94
C TYR A 1027 -8.87 -3.68 -33.86
N TYR A 1028 -9.76 -4.40 -33.19
CA TYR A 1028 -11.15 -3.94 -33.02
C TYR A 1028 -11.27 -2.70 -32.14
N TYR A 1029 -10.47 -2.57 -31.08
CA TYR A 1029 -10.39 -1.33 -30.30
C TYR A 1029 -9.89 -0.16 -31.15
N PHE A 1030 -8.84 -0.37 -31.95
CA PHE A 1030 -8.36 0.63 -32.89
C PHE A 1030 -9.44 1.06 -33.89
N ILE A 1031 -10.13 0.11 -34.54
CA ILE A 1031 -11.19 0.41 -35.52
C ILE A 1031 -12.35 1.15 -34.87
N TYR A 1032 -12.75 0.76 -33.67
CA TYR A 1032 -13.81 1.43 -32.93
C TYR A 1032 -13.44 2.90 -32.64
N SER A 1033 -12.26 3.16 -32.05
CA SER A 1033 -11.78 4.53 -31.79
C SER A 1033 -11.59 5.34 -33.07
N PHE A 1034 -11.15 4.71 -34.16
CA PHE A 1034 -11.07 5.35 -35.48
C PHE A 1034 -12.46 5.79 -35.97
N CYS A 1035 -13.47 4.93 -35.87
CA CYS A 1035 -14.85 5.25 -36.29
C CYS A 1035 -15.48 6.35 -35.42
N LEU A 1036 -15.07 6.48 -34.15
CA LEU A 1036 -15.49 7.56 -33.26
C LEU A 1036 -14.75 8.90 -33.51
N ASN A 1037 -13.74 8.93 -34.40
CA ASN A 1037 -12.81 10.05 -34.57
C ASN A 1037 -12.05 10.43 -33.29
N GLU A 1038 -11.76 9.47 -32.40
CA GLU A 1038 -11.00 9.71 -31.17
C GLU A 1038 -9.49 9.61 -31.43
N HIS A 1039 -8.90 10.72 -31.87
CA HIS A 1039 -7.52 10.76 -32.39
C HIS A 1039 -6.48 10.17 -31.43
N GLN A 1040 -6.53 10.53 -30.13
CA GLN A 1040 -5.54 10.07 -29.15
C GLN A 1040 -5.72 8.58 -28.80
N GLN A 1041 -6.96 8.11 -28.66
CA GLN A 1041 -7.24 6.71 -28.34
C GLN A 1041 -6.88 5.80 -29.51
N ALA A 1042 -7.23 6.20 -30.75
CA ALA A 1042 -6.84 5.48 -31.95
C ALA A 1042 -5.31 5.40 -32.10
N LYS A 1043 -4.57 6.46 -31.74
CA LYS A 1043 -3.10 6.43 -31.72
C LYS A 1043 -2.58 5.45 -30.68
N SER A 1044 -3.10 5.50 -29.45
CA SER A 1044 -2.70 4.61 -28.35
C SER A 1044 -2.92 3.14 -28.70
N HIS A 1045 -4.11 2.78 -29.19
CA HIS A 1045 -4.40 1.39 -29.59
C HIS A 1045 -3.54 0.93 -30.77
N PHE A 1046 -3.20 1.83 -31.69
CA PHE A 1046 -2.27 1.51 -32.77
C PHE A 1046 -0.85 1.25 -32.24
N GLU A 1047 -0.35 2.05 -31.29
CA GLU A 1047 0.95 1.85 -30.63
C GLU A 1047 0.98 0.51 -29.88
N GLU A 1048 -0.11 0.14 -29.20
CA GLU A 1048 -0.28 -1.17 -28.56
C GLU A 1048 -0.20 -2.32 -29.58
N MET A 1049 -0.95 -2.23 -30.69
CA MET A 1049 -0.90 -3.21 -31.77
C MET A 1049 0.51 -3.36 -32.36
N TYR A 1050 1.18 -2.23 -32.62
CA TYR A 1050 2.51 -2.22 -33.21
C TYR A 1050 3.52 -2.90 -32.30
N THR A 1051 3.48 -2.56 -31.01
CA THR A 1051 4.33 -3.17 -29.97
C THR A 1051 4.07 -4.66 -29.84
N TYR A 1052 2.79 -5.07 -29.83
CA TYR A 1052 2.43 -6.48 -29.75
C TYR A 1052 2.95 -7.26 -30.96
N ALA A 1053 2.82 -6.71 -32.18
CA ALA A 1053 3.33 -7.35 -33.38
C ALA A 1053 4.86 -7.43 -33.41
N ALA A 1054 5.57 -6.42 -32.89
CA ALA A 1054 7.03 -6.44 -32.79
C ALA A 1054 7.54 -7.56 -31.86
N ARG A 1055 6.80 -7.83 -30.77
CA ARG A 1055 7.12 -8.87 -29.77
C ARG A 1055 6.74 -10.29 -30.20
N ASN A 1056 5.88 -10.45 -31.21
CA ASN A 1056 5.36 -11.75 -31.66
C ASN A 1056 5.80 -12.06 -33.11
N PRO A 1057 7.05 -12.49 -33.32
CA PRO A 1057 7.63 -12.63 -34.65
C PRO A 1057 7.00 -13.75 -35.49
N GLU A 1058 6.36 -14.72 -34.84
CA GLU A 1058 5.72 -15.90 -35.45
C GLU A 1058 4.62 -15.55 -36.48
N HIS A 1059 3.99 -14.37 -36.35
CA HIS A 1059 2.81 -13.96 -37.13
C HIS A 1059 3.07 -12.70 -37.98
N ARG A 1060 4.34 -12.37 -38.23
CA ARG A 1060 4.81 -11.13 -38.86
C ARG A 1060 4.08 -10.74 -40.15
N GLU A 1061 3.89 -11.67 -41.07
CA GLU A 1061 3.25 -11.37 -42.37
C GLU A 1061 1.77 -10.98 -42.22
N LYS A 1062 1.02 -11.70 -41.37
CA LYS A 1062 -0.39 -11.39 -41.06
C LYS A 1062 -0.51 -10.00 -40.45
N TYR A 1063 0.31 -9.69 -39.44
CA TYR A 1063 0.25 -8.41 -38.75
C TYR A 1063 0.68 -7.25 -39.63
N ARG A 1064 1.64 -7.44 -40.54
CA ARG A 1064 2.13 -6.38 -41.42
C ARG A 1064 1.02 -5.76 -42.28
N CYS A 1065 0.16 -6.60 -42.89
CA CYS A 1065 -0.94 -6.11 -43.71
C CYS A 1065 -1.94 -5.29 -42.88
N ILE A 1066 -2.31 -5.80 -41.70
CA ILE A 1066 -3.27 -5.14 -40.79
C ILE A 1066 -2.68 -3.83 -40.25
N LEU A 1067 -1.42 -3.83 -39.80
CA LEU A 1067 -0.74 -2.61 -39.33
C LEU A 1067 -0.62 -1.56 -40.42
N THR A 1068 -0.31 -1.96 -41.66
CA THR A 1068 -0.22 -1.02 -42.78
C THR A 1068 -1.58 -0.39 -43.07
N ASP A 1069 -2.66 -1.19 -43.09
CA ASP A 1069 -4.02 -0.68 -43.26
C ASP A 1069 -4.45 0.25 -42.11
N SER A 1070 -4.16 -0.14 -40.87
CA SER A 1070 -4.39 0.68 -39.67
C SER A 1070 -3.58 1.97 -39.70
N ALA A 1071 -2.32 1.95 -40.19
CA ALA A 1071 -1.50 3.16 -40.32
C ALA A 1071 -2.09 4.12 -41.37
N ILE A 1072 -2.62 3.61 -42.48
CA ILE A 1072 -3.30 4.44 -43.49
C ILE A 1072 -4.52 5.13 -42.84
N LYS A 1073 -5.32 4.38 -42.07
CA LYS A 1073 -6.48 4.90 -41.34
C LYS A 1073 -6.08 5.93 -40.29
N LEU A 1074 -5.13 5.60 -39.42
CA LEU A 1074 -4.64 6.52 -38.38
C LEU A 1074 -4.08 7.80 -39.01
N ARG A 1075 -3.25 7.69 -40.06
CA ARG A 1075 -2.67 8.84 -40.75
C ARG A 1075 -3.73 9.77 -41.35
N SER A 1076 -4.89 9.22 -41.73
CA SER A 1076 -6.01 10.02 -42.26
C SER A 1076 -6.70 10.90 -41.21
N LEU A 1077 -6.58 10.59 -39.91
CA LEU A 1077 -7.10 11.42 -38.82
C LEU A 1077 -6.24 12.67 -38.55
N TYR A 1078 -4.98 12.70 -39.02
CA TYR A 1078 -4.01 13.75 -38.71
C TYR A 1078 -3.58 14.53 -39.96
N LYS A 1079 -3.35 15.84 -39.81
CA LYS A 1079 -2.85 16.68 -40.92
C LYS A 1079 -1.34 16.53 -41.13
N SER A 1080 -0.57 16.37 -40.06
CA SER A 1080 0.89 16.21 -40.06
C SER A 1080 1.32 14.75 -39.91
N ALA A 1081 2.61 14.48 -40.14
CA ALA A 1081 3.21 13.18 -39.83
C ALA A 1081 2.96 12.81 -38.36
N ILE A 1082 2.85 11.51 -38.09
CA ILE A 1082 2.62 10.96 -36.77
C ILE A 1082 3.91 10.30 -36.31
N THR A 1083 4.38 10.69 -35.13
CA THR A 1083 5.47 10.01 -34.43
C THR A 1083 4.87 9.11 -33.36
N LEU A 1084 5.24 7.83 -33.36
CA LEU A 1084 4.86 6.89 -32.32
C LEU A 1084 5.79 7.06 -31.11
N ASP A 1085 5.26 6.89 -29.91
CA ASP A 1085 6.05 6.95 -28.67
C ASP A 1085 6.53 5.55 -28.28
N LEU A 1086 7.51 5.01 -29.03
CA LEU A 1086 8.01 3.64 -28.91
C LEU A 1086 9.54 3.62 -28.69
N GLU A 1087 10.05 2.64 -27.94
CA GLU A 1087 11.50 2.43 -27.77
C GLU A 1087 12.15 1.96 -29.11
N SER A 1088 13.43 2.25 -29.33
CA SER A 1088 14.09 2.04 -30.63
C SER A 1088 14.15 0.58 -31.08
N ASP A 1089 14.19 -0.36 -30.14
CA ASP A 1089 14.14 -1.81 -30.35
C ASP A 1089 12.75 -2.32 -30.76
N GLN A 1090 11.72 -1.49 -30.61
CA GLN A 1090 10.33 -1.79 -31.00
C GLN A 1090 10.01 -1.37 -32.44
N HIS A 1091 10.96 -0.79 -33.18
CA HIS A 1091 10.87 -0.52 -34.63
C HIS A 1091 11.65 -1.55 -35.45
N PRO A 1092 11.18 -2.80 -35.59
CA PRO A 1092 11.86 -3.77 -36.42
C PRO A 1092 11.78 -3.35 -37.89
N ALA A 1093 12.89 -3.48 -38.62
CA ALA A 1093 12.99 -3.12 -40.05
C ALA A 1093 11.89 -3.76 -40.94
N PHE A 1094 11.31 -4.87 -40.49
CA PHE A 1094 10.21 -5.58 -41.14
C PHE A 1094 8.92 -4.75 -41.27
N PHE A 1095 8.67 -3.81 -40.35
CA PHE A 1095 7.51 -2.90 -40.39
C PHE A 1095 7.84 -1.51 -40.96
N SER A 1096 8.98 -1.36 -41.63
CA SER A 1096 9.39 -0.11 -42.31
C SER A 1096 8.32 0.47 -43.24
N SER A 1097 7.53 -0.38 -43.91
CA SER A 1097 6.40 0.06 -44.75
C SER A 1097 5.28 0.73 -43.95
N THR A 1098 5.08 0.35 -42.69
CA THR A 1098 4.12 0.96 -41.77
C THR A 1098 4.64 2.32 -41.29
N ASP A 1099 5.91 2.39 -40.91
CA ASP A 1099 6.58 3.65 -40.51
C ASP A 1099 6.60 4.67 -41.66
N ASP A 1100 6.82 4.20 -42.89
CA ASP A 1100 6.74 4.99 -44.12
C ASP A 1100 5.35 5.64 -44.33
N VAL A 1101 4.27 4.95 -43.92
CA VAL A 1101 2.90 5.47 -44.02
C VAL A 1101 2.66 6.56 -42.98
N LEU A 1102 3.11 6.35 -41.74
CA LEU A 1102 2.91 7.31 -40.64
C LEU A 1102 3.66 8.63 -40.88
N THR A 1103 4.81 8.55 -41.55
CA THR A 1103 5.64 9.70 -41.91
C THR A 1103 5.31 10.30 -43.29
N ALA A 1104 4.44 9.65 -44.08
CA ALA A 1104 4.09 10.09 -45.42
C ALA A 1104 3.44 11.50 -45.43
N ASN A 1105 3.81 12.30 -46.44
CA ASN A 1105 3.07 13.51 -46.79
C ASN A 1105 1.76 13.15 -47.52
N LYS A 1106 0.84 14.12 -47.67
CA LYS A 1106 -0.50 13.89 -48.23
C LYS A 1106 -0.48 13.22 -49.62
N LYS A 1107 0.44 13.63 -50.50
CA LYS A 1107 0.57 13.06 -51.86
C LYS A 1107 1.08 11.62 -51.83
N LYS A 1108 2.09 11.32 -51.02
CA LYS A 1108 2.64 9.96 -50.83
C LYS A 1108 1.59 9.04 -50.18
N LEU A 1109 0.81 9.53 -49.21
CA LEU A 1109 -0.28 8.78 -48.58
C LEU A 1109 -1.39 8.42 -49.57
N GLU A 1110 -1.80 9.33 -50.45
CA GLU A 1110 -2.78 9.04 -51.50
C GLU A 1110 -2.27 8.00 -52.52
N GLN A 1111 -0.98 8.03 -52.85
CA GLN A 1111 -0.36 7.01 -53.69
C GLN A 1111 -0.36 5.65 -53.00
N ILE A 1112 0.08 5.58 -51.73
CA ILE A 1112 0.08 4.34 -50.94
C ILE A 1112 -1.34 3.79 -50.80
N ARG A 1113 -2.33 4.64 -50.53
CA ARG A 1113 -3.74 4.23 -50.42
C ARG A 1113 -4.30 3.67 -51.72
N LYS A 1114 -3.82 4.11 -52.88
CA LYS A 1114 -4.22 3.59 -54.19
C LYS A 1114 -3.53 2.27 -54.54
N SER A 1115 -2.30 2.06 -54.08
CA SER A 1115 -1.52 0.84 -54.34
C SER A 1115 -1.71 -0.26 -53.29
N PHE A 1116 -2.25 0.07 -52.11
CA PHE A 1116 -2.46 -0.90 -51.04
C PHE A 1116 -3.56 -1.90 -51.40
N MET A 1117 -3.19 -3.17 -51.48
CA MET A 1117 -4.10 -4.30 -51.65
C MET A 1117 -4.36 -4.93 -50.29
N THR A 1118 -5.62 -4.94 -49.86
CA THR A 1118 -6.02 -5.61 -48.61
C THR A 1118 -6.29 -7.09 -48.86
N THR A 1119 -5.95 -7.92 -47.88
CA THR A 1119 -6.31 -9.34 -47.83
C THR A 1119 -7.60 -9.59 -47.02
N ALA A 1120 -8.31 -8.53 -46.62
CA ALA A 1120 -9.50 -8.68 -45.78
C ALA A 1120 -10.66 -9.31 -46.56
N PRO A 1121 -11.23 -10.43 -46.08
CA PRO A 1121 -12.39 -11.07 -46.71
C PRO A 1121 -13.67 -10.25 -46.58
N ILE A 1122 -13.76 -9.37 -45.58
CA ILE A 1122 -14.91 -8.49 -45.33
C ILE A 1122 -14.41 -7.05 -45.40
N SER A 1123 -15.07 -6.24 -46.24
CA SER A 1123 -14.80 -4.81 -46.36
C SER A 1123 -16.11 -4.03 -46.44
N THR A 1124 -16.17 -2.89 -45.75
CA THR A 1124 -17.32 -1.98 -45.78
C THR A 1124 -17.23 -1.03 -46.97
N LYS A 1125 -18.33 -0.34 -47.28
CA LYS A 1125 -18.36 0.71 -48.32
C LYS A 1125 -17.34 1.83 -48.06
N ASP A 1126 -17.09 2.13 -46.78
CA ASP A 1126 -16.12 3.14 -46.33
C ASP A 1126 -14.68 2.61 -46.24
N LYS A 1127 -14.42 1.40 -46.76
CA LYS A 1127 -13.10 0.72 -46.76
C LYS A 1127 -12.58 0.40 -45.36
N ILE A 1128 -13.48 0.15 -44.40
CA ILE A 1128 -13.14 -0.52 -43.15
C ILE A 1128 -13.02 -2.01 -43.46
N ASN A 1129 -11.87 -2.59 -43.15
CA ASN A 1129 -11.52 -3.96 -43.50
C ASN A 1129 -11.58 -4.83 -42.24
N PHE A 1130 -12.00 -6.08 -42.36
CA PHE A 1130 -11.98 -7.03 -41.24
C PHE A 1130 -11.25 -8.31 -41.65
N TYR A 1131 -10.23 -8.66 -40.89
CA TYR A 1131 -9.28 -9.73 -41.17
C TYR A 1131 -9.64 -11.02 -40.40
N TYR A 1132 -9.18 -12.18 -40.87
CA TYR A 1132 -9.37 -13.50 -40.23
C TYR A 1132 -8.04 -14.12 -39.85
#